data_AF-A0A2B4RLK5-F1
#
_entry.id   AF-A0A2B4RLK5-F1
#
_cell.length_a   1.000
_cell.length_b   1.000
_cell.length_c   1.000
_cell.angle_alpha   90.00
_cell.angle_beta   90.00
_cell.angle_gamma   90.00
#
_symmetry.space_group_name_H-M   'P 1'
#
loop_
_entity.id
_entity.type
_entity.pdbx_description
1 polymer ?
#
loop_
_entity_poly.entity_id
_entity_poly.type
_entity_poly.pdbx_seq_one_letter_code
_entity_poly.pdbx_strand_id
1 'polypeptide(L)'
;MYCAATKFKAALTGSEYEECLNIEENAEIGDKDDNVYYEAGVFVTKSSFVVLGDSDNPLQRRLFKFTGCRGRPSIVHKSFRAAAAAYVAALFTPRANINGPRGINRIVEMLLPVASALEDISLNRDENGDRGRGDWNVDSRNDAQSLLNAITFTFIVAIVVVRHILDLTRPLTLKLQRKEIDLLKAKDEIALLKHALADMQRNIDVRHHQLYVEAVELAASIGVQPSMPRVAVRQVHRANALAADPEGESARVPDPRVVESTRIPCLDDGERYKFLGVLESVRQEDKLVLECAAREYLRRLSVIWTSPLSDYNRVVASNQFALPVLGYLMWTQQWPVMELKQIDREARKIVVESGGRHPCSSNALLYMPRSRGGRGLRSVEMEYKATKIKGAVRLHGNEDRALGMVREFEEQAARMGRRSIFKEAAKCAEELGLELDLEHAQGIKKEVRRCQIEKLEDEIRNQRWQGRLVTTRLEDESLSADGCFWWLTEWKNCPSHTIAGLVELYEQLLPTRVYTSQKTHTSGEGEVRCRLCGKAPESVAHILSGCSALAQSKYLSRHDAALKVLFYQLLYDEGFIDEIPPWYSPDKPKPVYESENVKAYWDVPIYADQQEVRCNRVDARIVNHMCKRVVTLEMSCPWVNNRTRKDEEKTLKYGPLRWELRQQFPGYEVKQYNIIMDALGGWSRELDVMMRELVGGRSTDVLRKMQRAVLSGTLNIARTFKVAV
;
A
#
# COMPACT_ATOMS: atom_id res chain seq x y z
N MET A 1 -26.67 19.86 -3.81
CA MET A 1 -26.67 20.11 -2.35
C MET A 1 -25.70 21.21 -1.96
N TYR A 2 -24.38 21.04 -1.88
CA TYR A 2 -23.47 22.12 -1.40
C TYR A 2 -23.69 23.48 -2.09
N CYS A 3 -23.57 23.54 -3.43
CA CYS A 3 -23.85 24.76 -4.21
C CYS A 3 -25.31 25.25 -4.14
N ALA A 4 -26.28 24.39 -3.80
CA ALA A 4 -27.67 24.80 -3.57
C ALA A 4 -27.88 25.40 -2.17
N ALA A 5 -27.19 24.87 -1.15
CA ALA A 5 -27.15 25.44 0.20
C ALA A 5 -26.43 26.80 0.21
N THR A 6 -25.37 26.98 -0.60
CA THR A 6 -24.73 28.30 -0.76
C THR A 6 -25.66 29.31 -1.44
N LYS A 7 -26.44 28.90 -2.46
CA LYS A 7 -27.47 29.75 -3.08
C LYS A 7 -28.61 30.08 -2.11
N PHE A 8 -29.05 29.13 -1.30
CA PHE A 8 -30.04 29.34 -0.24
C PHE A 8 -29.53 30.31 0.84
N LYS A 9 -28.24 30.24 1.18
CA LYS A 9 -27.59 31.16 2.11
C LYS A 9 -27.45 32.58 1.53
N ALA A 10 -27.05 32.71 0.26
CA ALA A 10 -26.96 34.02 -0.41
C ALA A 10 -28.33 34.72 -0.53
N ALA A 11 -29.39 33.96 -0.83
CA ALA A 11 -30.77 34.46 -0.87
C ALA A 11 -31.30 34.91 0.52
N LEU A 12 -30.70 34.42 1.61
CA LEU A 12 -31.01 34.84 2.99
C LEU A 12 -30.14 36.02 3.48
N THR A 13 -29.07 36.40 2.78
CA THR A 13 -28.12 37.43 3.23
C THR A 13 -27.94 38.63 2.30
N GLY A 14 -28.67 38.70 1.18
CA GLY A 14 -28.81 39.94 0.39
C GLY A 14 -27.51 40.48 -0.22
N SER A 15 -26.71 39.63 -0.88
CA SER A 15 -25.52 40.06 -1.63
C SER A 15 -25.62 39.62 -3.09
N GLU A 16 -25.57 40.60 -4.01
CA GLU A 16 -25.63 40.42 -5.46
C GLU A 16 -24.39 39.68 -6.01
N TYR A 17 -24.55 38.94 -7.11
CA TYR A 17 -23.89 39.24 -8.40
C TYR A 17 -24.29 38.23 -9.49
N GLU A 18 -24.37 38.72 -10.73
CA GLU A 18 -24.98 38.04 -11.87
C GLU A 18 -24.02 37.20 -12.73
N GLU A 19 -24.64 36.21 -13.39
CA GLU A 19 -24.37 35.57 -14.68
C GLU A 19 -22.96 35.18 -15.18
N CYS A 20 -22.90 33.93 -15.66
CA CYS A 20 -21.91 33.46 -16.64
C CYS A 20 -22.65 33.12 -17.95
N LEU A 21 -22.10 33.50 -19.10
CA LEU A 21 -22.49 32.98 -20.42
C LEU A 21 -21.31 33.02 -21.40
N ASN A 22 -20.76 31.84 -21.74
CA ASN A 22 -20.65 31.29 -23.10
C ASN A 22 -19.69 30.09 -23.16
N ILE A 23 -19.82 29.28 -24.21
CA ILE A 23 -19.30 27.89 -24.36
C ILE A 23 -18.45 27.82 -25.64
N GLU A 24 -17.87 26.65 -25.92
CA GLU A 24 -17.23 26.19 -27.17
C GLU A 24 -15.71 26.41 -27.23
N GLU A 25 -14.86 25.47 -27.68
CA GLU A 25 -15.10 24.10 -28.17
C GLU A 25 -13.80 23.23 -28.11
N ASN A 26 -13.90 21.97 -28.53
CA ASN A 26 -12.84 21.04 -28.95
C ASN A 26 -12.02 20.24 -27.91
N ALA A 27 -11.89 18.94 -28.21
CA ALA A 27 -11.04 17.95 -27.56
C ALA A 27 -10.50 16.98 -28.63
N GLU A 28 -9.22 16.61 -28.55
CA GLU A 28 -8.62 15.53 -29.35
C GLU A 28 -7.79 14.57 -28.47
N ILE A 29 -7.44 13.40 -29.02
CA ILE A 29 -7.23 12.15 -28.27
C ILE A 29 -5.82 11.56 -28.48
N GLY A 30 -5.22 11.01 -27.42
CA GLY A 30 -4.22 9.92 -27.50
C GLY A 30 -3.06 10.05 -26.49
N ASP A 31 -2.40 8.99 -26.02
CA ASP A 31 -2.73 7.55 -25.96
C ASP A 31 -1.93 6.91 -24.77
N LYS A 32 -2.04 5.59 -24.56
CA LYS A 32 -1.48 4.81 -23.43
C LYS A 32 0.00 4.42 -23.62
N ASP A 33 0.68 3.48 -22.91
CA ASP A 33 0.43 2.40 -21.93
C ASP A 33 1.79 2.22 -21.17
N ASP A 34 1.97 1.64 -19.97
CA ASP A 34 1.09 1.22 -18.86
C ASP A 34 1.94 1.14 -17.55
N ASN A 35 1.32 0.91 -16.38
CA ASN A 35 1.74 -0.09 -15.38
C ASN A 35 0.64 -0.23 -14.30
N VAL A 36 -0.26 -1.18 -14.46
CA VAL A 36 -1.32 -1.51 -13.48
C VAL A 36 -0.94 -2.69 -12.60
N TYR A 37 -0.93 -2.49 -11.28
CA TYR A 37 -1.11 -3.57 -10.29
C TYR A 37 -2.10 -3.13 -9.20
N TYR A 38 -2.87 -4.11 -8.72
CA TYR A 38 -4.19 -3.94 -8.11
C TYR A 38 -4.19 -3.26 -6.72
N GLU A 39 -4.96 -2.17 -6.58
CA GLU A 39 -5.56 -1.74 -5.31
C GLU A 39 -7.06 -2.05 -5.37
N ALA A 40 -7.49 -3.13 -4.71
CA ALA A 40 -8.91 -3.45 -4.53
C ALA A 40 -9.53 -2.56 -3.42
N GLY A 41 -9.64 -1.27 -3.72
CA GLY A 41 -10.40 -0.30 -2.92
C GLY A 41 -11.69 0.06 -3.65
N VAL A 42 -12.85 -0.15 -2.99
CA VAL A 42 -14.15 0.25 -3.55
C VAL A 42 -14.27 1.78 -3.52
N PHE A 43 -13.88 2.42 -4.63
CA PHE A 43 -14.03 3.86 -4.83
C PHE A 43 -15.46 4.19 -5.28
N VAL A 44 -16.26 4.80 -4.39
CA VAL A 44 -17.53 5.44 -4.76
C VAL A 44 -17.27 6.95 -4.92
N THR A 45 -17.07 7.40 -6.15
CA THR A 45 -16.97 8.83 -6.51
C THR A 45 -18.35 9.39 -6.86
N LYS A 46 -18.67 10.59 -6.35
CA LYS A 46 -19.87 11.34 -6.78
C LYS A 46 -19.63 11.93 -8.18
N SER A 47 -20.37 11.43 -9.17
CA SER A 47 -20.47 12.02 -10.52
C SER A 47 -21.91 12.43 -10.80
N SER A 48 -22.15 13.44 -11.63
CA SER A 48 -23.50 13.81 -12.08
C SER A 48 -23.45 14.45 -13.47
N PHE A 49 -23.96 13.73 -14.46
CA PHE A 49 -24.06 14.17 -15.85
C PHE A 49 -25.09 15.29 -16.04
N VAL A 50 -24.88 16.13 -17.06
CA VAL A 50 -25.89 17.04 -17.62
C VAL A 50 -26.20 16.56 -19.03
N VAL A 51 -27.47 16.28 -19.33
CA VAL A 51 -27.95 16.04 -20.70
C VAL A 51 -28.48 17.36 -21.24
N LEU A 52 -27.77 17.96 -22.20
CA LEU A 52 -28.36 18.96 -23.08
C LEU A 52 -29.22 18.23 -24.11
N GLY A 53 -30.42 18.72 -24.35
CA GLY A 53 -31.35 18.12 -25.28
C GLY A 53 -31.53 19.00 -26.50
N ASP A 54 -31.35 18.41 -27.68
CA ASP A 54 -32.08 18.84 -28.86
C ASP A 54 -32.46 17.62 -29.72
N SER A 55 -33.37 17.83 -30.67
CA SER A 55 -34.14 16.77 -31.30
C SER A 55 -33.44 16.01 -32.44
N ASP A 56 -32.53 15.10 -32.13
CA ASP A 56 -32.33 13.85 -32.89
C ASP A 56 -31.48 12.83 -32.11
N ASN A 57 -31.92 11.56 -31.99
CA ASN A 57 -31.44 10.64 -30.94
C ASN A 57 -30.02 10.07 -31.16
N PRO A 58 -28.98 10.49 -30.39
CA PRO A 58 -27.62 9.98 -30.56
C PRO A 58 -27.35 8.71 -29.72
N LEU A 59 -28.19 8.42 -28.71
CA LEU A 59 -28.04 7.26 -27.83
C LEU A 59 -28.48 5.97 -28.53
N GLN A 60 -29.56 5.99 -29.32
CA GLN A 60 -29.91 4.85 -30.19
C GLN A 60 -28.80 4.57 -31.21
N ARG A 61 -28.23 5.61 -31.84
CA ARG A 61 -27.08 5.44 -32.76
C ARG A 61 -25.78 5.02 -32.08
N ARG A 62 -25.57 5.33 -30.79
CA ARG A 62 -24.40 4.86 -30.02
C ARG A 62 -24.54 3.43 -29.51
N LEU A 63 -25.73 2.98 -29.08
CA LEU A 63 -25.95 1.55 -28.78
C LEU A 63 -25.79 0.69 -30.03
N PHE A 64 -26.38 1.08 -31.17
CA PHE A 64 -26.19 0.37 -32.45
C PHE A 64 -24.78 0.49 -33.07
N LYS A 65 -23.90 1.35 -32.55
CA LYS A 65 -22.48 1.39 -32.94
C LYS A 65 -21.56 0.62 -31.99
N PHE A 66 -22.06 0.13 -30.86
CA PHE A 66 -21.27 -0.73 -29.97
C PHE A 66 -21.08 -2.14 -30.53
N THR A 67 -21.99 -2.60 -31.40
CA THR A 67 -21.90 -3.85 -32.19
C THR A 67 -21.09 -3.66 -33.49
N GLY A 68 -19.88 -3.11 -33.39
CA GLY A 68 -19.09 -2.79 -34.60
C GLY A 68 -17.70 -2.21 -34.38
N CYS A 69 -17.28 -1.94 -33.14
CA CYS A 69 -15.95 -1.41 -32.84
C CYS A 69 -14.95 -2.51 -32.48
N ARG A 70 -14.27 -3.09 -33.48
CA ARG A 70 -13.08 -3.93 -33.26
C ARG A 70 -11.94 -3.10 -32.64
N GLY A 71 -11.74 -3.16 -31.32
CA GLY A 71 -10.63 -2.45 -30.68
C GLY A 71 -10.47 -2.60 -29.15
N ARG A 72 -9.62 -3.55 -28.73
CA ARG A 72 -9.03 -3.74 -27.37
C ARG A 72 -10.02 -3.85 -26.18
N PRO A 73 -10.22 -5.06 -25.60
CA PRO A 73 -11.18 -5.31 -24.50
C PRO A 73 -11.04 -4.46 -23.22
N SER A 74 -9.87 -3.87 -22.95
CA SER A 74 -9.60 -3.13 -21.70
C SER A 74 -10.31 -1.76 -21.60
N ILE A 75 -10.75 -1.18 -22.72
CA ILE A 75 -11.51 0.08 -22.74
C ILE A 75 -12.98 -0.20 -22.39
N VAL A 76 -13.60 -1.22 -23.00
CA VAL A 76 -15.00 -1.62 -22.76
C VAL A 76 -15.24 -1.88 -21.27
N HIS A 77 -14.30 -2.59 -20.63
CA HIS A 77 -14.33 -2.92 -19.20
C HIS A 77 -14.40 -1.71 -18.25
N LYS A 78 -13.67 -0.62 -18.55
CA LYS A 78 -13.72 0.61 -17.72
C LYS A 78 -15.01 1.38 -17.95
N SER A 79 -15.45 1.50 -19.20
CA SER A 79 -16.67 2.22 -19.57
C SER A 79 -17.93 1.54 -19.04
N PHE A 80 -17.99 0.21 -19.03
CA PHE A 80 -19.16 -0.53 -18.54
C PHE A 80 -19.28 -0.53 -17.01
N ARG A 81 -18.17 -0.75 -16.27
CA ARG A 81 -18.17 -0.59 -14.80
C ARG A 81 -18.49 0.85 -14.40
N ALA A 82 -18.00 1.85 -15.14
CA ALA A 82 -18.37 3.26 -14.93
C ALA A 82 -19.86 3.52 -15.24
N ALA A 83 -20.42 2.94 -16.30
CA ALA A 83 -21.84 3.07 -16.64
C ALA A 83 -22.76 2.43 -15.60
N ALA A 84 -22.47 1.20 -15.14
CA ALA A 84 -23.23 0.52 -14.10
C ALA A 84 -23.13 1.23 -12.74
N ALA A 85 -21.92 1.65 -12.34
CA ALA A 85 -21.73 2.43 -11.13
C ALA A 85 -22.37 3.84 -11.23
N ALA A 86 -22.36 4.47 -12.40
CA ALA A 86 -23.06 5.73 -12.65
C ALA A 86 -24.58 5.55 -12.69
N TYR A 87 -25.10 4.40 -13.10
CA TYR A 87 -26.52 4.07 -13.07
C TYR A 87 -27.01 3.88 -11.63
N VAL A 88 -26.28 3.10 -10.82
CA VAL A 88 -26.54 2.97 -9.36
C VAL A 88 -26.33 4.31 -8.63
N ALA A 89 -25.32 5.09 -9.00
CA ALA A 89 -25.15 6.44 -8.46
C ALA A 89 -26.27 7.40 -8.92
N ALA A 90 -26.80 7.29 -10.14
CA ALA A 90 -27.89 8.13 -10.62
C ALA A 90 -29.22 7.81 -9.93
N LEU A 91 -29.47 6.53 -9.61
CA LEU A 91 -30.59 6.07 -8.80
C LEU A 91 -30.62 6.72 -7.40
N PHE A 92 -29.45 6.97 -6.79
CA PHE A 92 -29.32 7.43 -5.40
C PHE A 92 -28.66 8.81 -5.21
N THR A 93 -28.29 9.53 -6.27
CA THR A 93 -27.79 10.91 -6.16
C THR A 93 -28.89 11.91 -6.54
N PRO A 94 -29.28 12.82 -5.62
CA PRO A 94 -30.27 13.86 -5.92
C PRO A 94 -29.89 14.75 -7.11
N ARG A 95 -28.62 14.82 -7.49
CA ARG A 95 -28.10 15.74 -8.52
C ARG A 95 -28.17 15.17 -9.95
N ALA A 96 -28.30 13.85 -10.13
CA ALA A 96 -28.44 13.24 -11.46
C ALA A 96 -29.89 13.37 -12.01
N ASN A 97 -30.89 13.24 -11.14
CA ASN A 97 -32.31 13.37 -11.50
C ASN A 97 -32.80 14.82 -11.72
N ILE A 98 -31.89 15.80 -11.59
CA ILE A 98 -32.18 17.24 -11.67
C ILE A 98 -31.98 17.80 -13.08
N ASN A 99 -31.20 17.14 -13.94
CA ASN A 99 -30.89 17.65 -15.27
C ASN A 99 -31.87 17.13 -16.34
N GLY A 100 -33.11 17.60 -16.25
CA GLY A 100 -34.10 17.54 -17.33
C GLY A 100 -35.36 16.71 -17.04
N PRO A 101 -36.54 17.11 -17.57
CA PRO A 101 -37.86 16.58 -17.18
C PRO A 101 -38.17 15.13 -17.61
N ARG A 102 -37.17 14.34 -18.02
CA ARG A 102 -37.29 12.95 -18.51
C ARG A 102 -36.43 11.93 -17.75
N GLY A 103 -35.77 12.32 -16.65
CA GLY A 103 -34.86 11.43 -15.89
C GLY A 103 -35.55 10.36 -15.03
N ILE A 104 -36.72 10.68 -14.46
CA ILE A 104 -37.38 9.86 -13.43
C ILE A 104 -37.99 8.57 -14.02
N ASN A 105 -38.72 8.66 -15.14
CA ASN A 105 -39.28 7.47 -15.81
C ASN A 105 -38.19 6.56 -16.39
N ARG A 106 -37.10 7.17 -16.88
CA ARG A 106 -35.93 6.46 -17.45
C ARG A 106 -35.32 5.42 -16.52
N ILE A 107 -35.45 5.60 -15.19
CA ILE A 107 -34.95 4.64 -14.20
C ILE A 107 -35.65 3.28 -14.34
N VAL A 108 -36.97 3.26 -14.54
CA VAL A 108 -37.74 2.02 -14.74
C VAL A 108 -37.60 1.52 -16.17
N GLU A 109 -37.67 2.42 -17.16
CA GLU A 109 -37.53 2.09 -18.59
C GLU A 109 -36.18 1.43 -18.94
N MET A 110 -35.10 1.78 -18.22
CA MET A 110 -33.75 1.25 -18.45
C MET A 110 -33.47 -0.07 -17.72
N LEU A 111 -34.32 -0.52 -16.79
CA LEU A 111 -34.07 -1.73 -16.01
C LEU A 111 -34.01 -2.98 -16.90
N LEU A 112 -34.94 -3.11 -17.84
CA LEU A 112 -35.01 -4.22 -18.79
C LEU A 112 -33.81 -4.25 -19.77
N PRO A 113 -33.45 -3.15 -20.46
CA PRO A 113 -32.21 -3.08 -21.25
C PRO A 113 -30.94 -3.41 -20.47
N VAL A 114 -30.84 -2.97 -19.20
CA VAL A 114 -29.67 -3.25 -18.35
C VAL A 114 -29.62 -4.72 -17.93
N ALA A 115 -30.75 -5.32 -17.55
CA ALA A 115 -30.82 -6.75 -17.24
C ALA A 115 -30.42 -7.61 -18.45
N SER A 116 -30.98 -7.32 -19.64
CA SER A 116 -30.62 -8.02 -20.89
C SER A 116 -29.13 -7.94 -21.19
N ALA A 117 -28.53 -6.73 -21.10
CA ALA A 117 -27.10 -6.56 -21.36
C ALA A 117 -26.21 -7.32 -20.37
N LEU A 118 -26.61 -7.41 -19.10
CA LEU A 118 -25.89 -8.19 -18.10
C LEU A 118 -26.01 -9.71 -18.34
N GLU A 119 -27.17 -10.20 -18.82
CA GLU A 119 -27.34 -11.60 -19.24
C GLU A 119 -26.46 -11.97 -20.42
N ASP A 120 -26.43 -11.11 -21.46
CA ASP A 120 -25.62 -11.34 -22.66
C ASP A 120 -24.12 -11.39 -22.31
N ILE A 121 -23.65 -10.51 -21.41
CA ILE A 121 -22.28 -10.55 -20.87
C ILE A 121 -22.04 -11.83 -20.06
N SER A 122 -22.88 -12.17 -19.07
CA SER A 122 -22.69 -13.35 -18.22
C SER A 122 -22.59 -14.65 -19.05
N LEU A 123 -23.52 -14.81 -20.01
CA LEU A 123 -23.60 -15.95 -20.91
C LEU A 123 -22.58 -15.92 -22.06
N ASN A 124 -21.74 -14.88 -22.12
CA ASN A 124 -20.73 -14.66 -23.16
C ASN A 124 -21.31 -14.75 -24.58
N ARG A 125 -22.43 -14.07 -24.83
CA ARG A 125 -23.04 -14.00 -26.15
C ARG A 125 -22.28 -13.02 -27.05
N ASP A 126 -22.29 -13.28 -28.36
CA ASP A 126 -21.74 -12.37 -29.38
C ASP A 126 -22.81 -11.39 -29.91
N GLU A 127 -22.45 -10.60 -30.92
CA GLU A 127 -23.34 -9.60 -31.55
C GLU A 127 -24.59 -10.21 -32.21
N ASN A 128 -24.61 -11.52 -32.45
CA ASN A 128 -25.76 -12.26 -33.00
C ASN A 128 -26.58 -12.98 -31.90
N GLY A 129 -26.12 -12.96 -30.65
CA GLY A 129 -26.76 -13.63 -29.51
C GLY A 129 -26.25 -15.05 -29.22
N ASP A 130 -25.22 -15.54 -29.93
CA ASP A 130 -24.76 -16.93 -29.79
C ASP A 130 -23.93 -17.15 -28.51
N ARG A 131 -24.41 -18.04 -27.63
CA ARG A 131 -23.79 -18.30 -26.32
C ARG A 131 -22.37 -18.87 -26.46
N GLY A 132 -21.45 -18.32 -25.67
CA GLY A 132 -20.08 -18.80 -25.57
C GLY A 132 -19.11 -18.27 -26.64
N ARG A 133 -19.57 -17.45 -27.59
CA ARG A 133 -18.74 -16.87 -28.68
C ARG A 133 -18.26 -15.44 -28.45
N GLY A 134 -18.75 -14.74 -27.42
CA GLY A 134 -18.29 -13.40 -27.06
C GLY A 134 -16.81 -13.37 -26.60
N ASP A 135 -16.21 -12.17 -26.55
CA ASP A 135 -14.83 -11.96 -26.09
C ASP A 135 -14.75 -11.51 -24.60
N TRP A 136 -15.84 -11.66 -23.85
CA TRP A 136 -15.94 -11.18 -22.46
C TRP A 136 -15.05 -11.99 -21.51
N ASN A 137 -14.16 -11.29 -20.81
CA ASN A 137 -13.26 -11.90 -19.83
C ASN A 137 -14.02 -12.46 -18.61
N VAL A 138 -13.41 -13.44 -17.94
CA VAL A 138 -14.01 -14.20 -16.83
C VAL A 138 -14.47 -13.28 -15.68
N ASP A 139 -13.69 -12.24 -15.34
CA ASP A 139 -14.04 -11.31 -14.27
C ASP A 139 -15.30 -10.49 -14.61
N SER A 140 -15.43 -10.04 -15.86
CA SER A 140 -16.60 -9.26 -16.33
C SER A 140 -17.87 -10.11 -16.33
N ARG A 141 -17.74 -11.41 -16.63
CA ARG A 141 -18.83 -12.38 -16.59
C ARG A 141 -19.27 -12.66 -15.16
N ASN A 142 -18.31 -12.84 -14.24
CA ASN A 142 -18.57 -13.01 -12.81
C ASN A 142 -19.21 -11.76 -12.18
N ASP A 143 -18.74 -10.56 -12.54
CA ASP A 143 -19.35 -9.28 -12.15
C ASP A 143 -20.78 -9.16 -12.68
N ALA A 144 -21.01 -9.43 -13.97
CA ALA A 144 -22.33 -9.33 -14.58
C ALA A 144 -23.33 -10.31 -13.93
N GLN A 145 -22.91 -11.55 -13.66
CA GLN A 145 -23.71 -12.51 -12.90
C GLN A 145 -23.98 -12.04 -11.46
N SER A 146 -23.00 -11.43 -10.80
CA SER A 146 -23.17 -10.88 -9.45
C SER A 146 -24.13 -9.70 -9.42
N LEU A 147 -24.14 -8.86 -10.46
CA LEU A 147 -25.08 -7.75 -10.62
C LEU A 147 -26.50 -8.25 -10.96
N LEU A 148 -26.66 -9.24 -11.83
CA LEU A 148 -27.96 -9.90 -12.08
C LEU A 148 -28.54 -10.47 -10.77
N ASN A 149 -27.73 -11.17 -9.99
CA ASN A 149 -28.12 -11.72 -8.70
C ASN A 149 -28.53 -10.64 -7.67
N ALA A 150 -28.15 -9.37 -7.88
CA ALA A 150 -28.55 -8.24 -7.04
C ALA A 150 -29.90 -7.62 -7.46
N ILE A 151 -30.36 -7.84 -8.70
CA ILE A 151 -31.69 -7.41 -9.20
C ILE A 151 -32.76 -8.36 -8.63
N THR A 152 -32.97 -8.25 -7.33
CA THR A 152 -33.94 -9.01 -6.54
C THR A 152 -35.32 -8.36 -6.58
N PHE A 153 -36.39 -9.11 -6.30
CA PHE A 153 -37.74 -8.55 -6.24
C PHE A 153 -37.87 -7.35 -5.28
N THR A 154 -37.18 -7.38 -4.13
CA THR A 154 -37.13 -6.27 -3.18
C THR A 154 -36.42 -5.03 -3.72
N PHE A 155 -35.41 -5.19 -4.58
CA PHE A 155 -34.77 -4.08 -5.31
C PHE A 155 -35.72 -3.44 -6.33
N ILE A 156 -36.56 -4.24 -7.00
CA ILE A 156 -37.56 -3.77 -7.97
C ILE A 156 -38.66 -2.98 -7.26
N VAL A 157 -39.21 -3.51 -6.15
CA VAL A 157 -40.16 -2.80 -5.28
C VAL A 157 -39.57 -1.45 -4.83
N ALA A 158 -38.31 -1.43 -4.38
CA ALA A 158 -37.65 -0.19 -3.97
C ALA A 158 -37.54 0.84 -5.12
N ILE A 159 -37.25 0.40 -6.35
CA ILE A 159 -37.22 1.27 -7.54
C ILE A 159 -38.60 1.86 -7.84
N VAL A 160 -39.67 1.04 -7.83
CA VAL A 160 -41.05 1.51 -8.10
C VAL A 160 -41.49 2.53 -7.05
N VAL A 161 -41.27 2.24 -5.77
CA VAL A 161 -41.55 3.16 -4.64
C VAL A 161 -40.78 4.47 -4.80
N VAL A 162 -39.48 4.41 -5.11
CA VAL A 162 -38.64 5.61 -5.32
C VAL A 162 -39.14 6.44 -6.50
N ARG A 163 -39.57 5.82 -7.62
CA ARG A 163 -40.12 6.55 -8.77
C ARG A 163 -41.36 7.36 -8.36
N HIS A 164 -42.34 6.72 -7.71
CA HIS A 164 -43.58 7.39 -7.29
C HIS A 164 -43.34 8.52 -6.29
N ILE A 165 -42.45 8.33 -5.30
CA ILE A 165 -42.08 9.40 -4.36
C ILE A 165 -41.43 10.59 -5.09
N LEU A 166 -40.56 10.32 -6.08
CA LEU A 166 -39.92 11.36 -6.87
C LEU A 166 -40.92 12.11 -7.77
N ASP A 167 -41.88 11.41 -8.38
CA ASP A 167 -42.93 12.02 -9.20
C ASP A 167 -43.82 12.99 -8.39
N LEU A 168 -44.13 12.69 -7.13
CA LEU A 168 -44.81 13.66 -6.23
C LEU A 168 -43.99 14.96 -6.07
N THR A 169 -42.67 14.86 -5.94
CA THR A 169 -41.79 16.01 -5.72
C THR A 169 -41.39 16.74 -7.01
N ARG A 170 -41.72 16.19 -8.19
CA ARG A 170 -41.31 16.69 -9.51
C ARG A 170 -41.81 18.12 -9.82
N PRO A 171 -43.07 18.52 -9.56
CA PRO A 171 -43.56 19.86 -9.87
C PRO A 171 -42.81 20.96 -9.10
N LEU A 172 -42.63 20.76 -7.79
CA LEU A 172 -41.86 21.65 -6.92
C LEU A 172 -40.40 21.73 -7.36
N THR A 173 -39.80 20.58 -7.65
CA THR A 173 -38.39 20.46 -8.09
C THR A 173 -38.16 21.25 -9.39
N LEU A 174 -39.08 21.17 -10.36
CA LEU A 174 -39.03 21.94 -11.60
C LEU A 174 -39.19 23.45 -11.38
N LYS A 175 -40.03 23.91 -10.44
CA LYS A 175 -40.18 25.34 -10.14
C LYS A 175 -38.94 25.93 -9.48
N LEU A 176 -38.32 25.21 -8.54
CA LEU A 176 -37.11 25.65 -7.82
C LEU A 176 -35.82 25.67 -8.68
N GLN A 177 -35.91 25.26 -9.95
CA GLN A 177 -34.79 25.16 -10.89
C GLN A 177 -34.88 26.12 -12.09
N ARG A 178 -35.96 26.91 -12.20
CA ARG A 178 -36.09 27.96 -13.21
C ARG A 178 -35.17 29.14 -12.87
N LYS A 179 -34.69 29.87 -13.90
CA LYS A 179 -33.88 31.09 -13.70
C LYS A 179 -34.61 32.12 -12.82
N GLU A 180 -35.91 32.30 -13.06
CA GLU A 180 -36.80 33.11 -12.23
C GLU A 180 -37.59 32.20 -11.27
N ILE A 181 -37.45 32.43 -9.96
CA ILE A 181 -38.12 31.64 -8.91
C ILE A 181 -39.29 32.43 -8.35
N ASP A 182 -40.50 32.09 -8.80
CA ASP A 182 -41.74 32.59 -8.21
C ASP A 182 -42.01 31.89 -6.86
N LEU A 183 -41.63 32.55 -5.77
CA LEU A 183 -41.75 32.03 -4.40
C LEU A 183 -43.20 31.79 -3.96
N LEU A 184 -44.16 32.56 -4.50
CA LEU A 184 -45.58 32.38 -4.19
C LEU A 184 -46.09 31.10 -4.86
N LYS A 185 -45.83 30.93 -6.16
CA LYS A 185 -46.18 29.69 -6.88
C LYS A 185 -45.39 28.46 -6.40
N ALA A 186 -44.25 28.63 -5.73
CA ALA A 186 -43.52 27.54 -5.07
C ALA A 186 -44.14 27.15 -3.73
N LYS A 187 -44.64 28.12 -2.95
CA LYS A 187 -45.42 27.88 -1.72
C LYS A 187 -46.69 27.06 -2.01
N ASP A 188 -47.36 27.34 -3.12
CA ASP A 188 -48.57 26.61 -3.51
C ASP A 188 -48.27 25.15 -3.90
N GLU A 189 -47.17 24.87 -4.61
CA GLU A 189 -46.71 23.47 -4.85
C GLU A 189 -46.38 22.74 -3.56
N ILE A 190 -45.79 23.43 -2.56
CA ILE A 190 -45.50 22.83 -1.25
C ILE A 190 -46.81 22.47 -0.53
N ALA A 191 -47.88 23.26 -0.69
CA ALA A 191 -49.18 22.91 -0.15
C ALA A 191 -49.79 21.69 -0.87
N LEU A 192 -49.76 21.66 -2.21
CA LEU A 192 -50.23 20.52 -3.01
C LEU A 192 -49.47 19.23 -2.70
N LEU A 193 -48.14 19.29 -2.60
CA LEU A 193 -47.29 18.15 -2.20
C LEU A 193 -47.64 17.63 -0.80
N LYS A 194 -47.89 18.52 0.17
CA LYS A 194 -48.34 18.14 1.52
C LYS A 194 -49.69 17.43 1.48
N HIS A 195 -50.64 17.91 0.67
CA HIS A 195 -51.94 17.25 0.51
C HIS A 195 -51.81 15.88 -0.15
N ALA A 196 -50.98 15.73 -1.19
CA ALA A 196 -50.74 14.46 -1.87
C ALA A 196 -50.06 13.41 -0.95
N LEU A 197 -49.10 13.84 -0.14
CA LEU A 197 -48.46 12.97 0.86
C LEU A 197 -49.43 12.59 1.99
N ALA A 198 -50.30 13.51 2.44
CA ALA A 198 -51.32 13.21 3.45
C ALA A 198 -52.42 12.26 2.91
N ASP A 199 -52.79 12.35 1.63
CA ASP A 199 -53.67 11.37 0.97
C ASP A 199 -53.00 9.99 0.89
N MET A 200 -51.74 9.94 0.44
CA MET A 200 -50.97 8.70 0.37
C MET A 200 -50.82 8.03 1.74
N GLN A 201 -50.65 8.80 2.82
CA GLN A 201 -50.58 8.28 4.18
C GLN A 201 -51.92 7.73 4.68
N ARG A 202 -53.05 8.34 4.30
CA ARG A 202 -54.40 7.87 4.69
C ARG A 202 -54.84 6.62 3.94
N ASN A 203 -54.38 6.46 2.70
CA ASN A 203 -54.75 5.37 1.80
C ASN A 203 -53.58 4.40 1.55
N ILE A 204 -52.69 4.24 2.54
CA ILE A 204 -51.37 3.60 2.36
C ILE A 204 -51.47 2.16 1.87
N ASP A 205 -52.44 1.37 2.34
CA ASP A 205 -52.60 -0.04 1.94
C ASP A 205 -53.03 -0.15 0.46
N VAL A 206 -53.96 0.70 0.02
CA VAL A 206 -54.43 0.76 -1.38
C VAL A 206 -53.30 1.25 -2.30
N ARG A 207 -52.51 2.23 -1.85
CA ARG A 207 -51.32 2.71 -2.57
C ARG A 207 -50.23 1.64 -2.62
N HIS A 208 -49.99 0.92 -1.53
CA HIS A 208 -49.03 -0.18 -1.48
C HIS A 208 -49.42 -1.29 -2.46
N HIS A 209 -50.69 -1.71 -2.49
CA HIS A 209 -51.18 -2.71 -3.44
C HIS A 209 -50.93 -2.29 -4.90
N GLN A 210 -51.21 -1.03 -5.26
CA GLN A 210 -50.92 -0.49 -6.60
C GLN A 210 -49.41 -0.52 -6.93
N LEU A 211 -48.56 -0.11 -5.99
CA LEU A 211 -47.10 -0.14 -6.13
C LEU A 211 -46.55 -1.57 -6.24
N TYR A 212 -47.15 -2.51 -5.51
CA TYR A 212 -46.79 -3.92 -5.52
C TYR A 212 -47.16 -4.59 -6.84
N VAL A 213 -48.39 -4.38 -7.34
CA VAL A 213 -48.83 -4.87 -8.66
C VAL A 213 -47.90 -4.36 -9.77
N GLU A 214 -47.56 -3.07 -9.77
CA GLU A 214 -46.61 -2.51 -10.72
C GLU A 214 -45.19 -3.11 -10.59
N ALA A 215 -44.74 -3.40 -9.36
CA ALA A 215 -43.46 -4.08 -9.13
C ALA A 215 -43.48 -5.55 -9.59
N VAL A 216 -44.62 -6.24 -9.51
CA VAL A 216 -44.82 -7.61 -10.03
C VAL A 216 -44.78 -7.61 -11.56
N GLU A 217 -45.47 -6.68 -12.23
CA GLU A 217 -45.43 -6.53 -13.69
C GLU A 217 -44.01 -6.20 -14.19
N LEU A 218 -43.32 -5.27 -13.51
CA LEU A 218 -41.94 -4.91 -13.84
C LEU A 218 -40.98 -6.10 -13.61
N ALA A 219 -41.14 -6.86 -12.53
CA ALA A 219 -40.32 -8.04 -12.24
C ALA A 219 -40.52 -9.17 -13.26
N ALA A 220 -41.77 -9.41 -13.66
CA ALA A 220 -42.09 -10.38 -14.70
C ALA A 220 -41.41 -10.02 -16.04
N SER A 221 -41.31 -8.73 -16.38
CA SER A 221 -40.64 -8.28 -17.62
C SER A 221 -39.15 -8.62 -17.70
N ILE A 222 -38.48 -8.82 -16.55
CA ILE A 222 -37.05 -9.19 -16.44
C ILE A 222 -36.83 -10.58 -15.84
N GLY A 223 -37.85 -11.45 -15.86
CA GLY A 223 -37.73 -12.84 -15.40
C GLY A 223 -37.58 -13.02 -13.88
N VAL A 224 -37.75 -11.98 -13.08
CA VAL A 224 -37.66 -12.03 -11.61
C VAL A 224 -39.03 -12.36 -11.03
N GLN A 225 -39.10 -13.37 -10.17
CA GLN A 225 -40.34 -13.77 -9.50
C GLN A 225 -40.45 -13.19 -8.08
N PRO A 226 -41.64 -12.77 -7.64
CA PRO A 226 -41.90 -12.47 -6.23
C PRO A 226 -41.57 -13.69 -5.38
N SER A 227 -40.71 -13.53 -4.37
CA SER A 227 -40.27 -14.62 -3.50
C SER A 227 -40.24 -14.18 -2.05
N MET A 228 -40.75 -15.05 -1.17
CA MET A 228 -40.73 -14.84 0.27
C MET A 228 -39.30 -15.07 0.80
N PRO A 229 -38.73 -14.16 1.60
CA PRO A 229 -37.42 -14.37 2.23
C PRO A 229 -37.39 -15.63 3.09
N ARG A 230 -36.23 -16.29 3.21
CA ARG A 230 -36.10 -17.46 4.11
C ARG A 230 -36.24 -17.03 5.57
N VAL A 231 -37.37 -17.35 6.18
CA VAL A 231 -37.61 -17.09 7.61
C VAL A 231 -36.76 -18.04 8.47
N ALA A 232 -35.81 -17.48 9.22
CA ALA A 232 -34.95 -18.27 10.11
C ALA A 232 -35.72 -18.70 11.37
N VAL A 233 -35.95 -20.02 11.54
CA VAL A 233 -36.82 -20.60 12.60
C VAL A 233 -36.42 -20.21 14.04
N ARG A 234 -35.17 -19.77 14.27
CA ARG A 234 -34.71 -19.17 15.53
C ARG A 234 -33.84 -17.93 15.29
N GLN A 235 -34.23 -16.81 15.89
CA GLN A 235 -33.35 -15.68 16.18
C GLN A 235 -33.52 -15.27 17.65
N VAL A 236 -32.42 -14.85 18.28
CA VAL A 236 -32.37 -14.48 19.72
C VAL A 236 -32.46 -12.96 19.93
N HIS A 237 -32.20 -12.16 18.89
CA HIS A 237 -32.08 -10.69 18.98
C HIS A 237 -33.03 -9.90 18.07
N ARG A 238 -33.91 -10.57 17.32
CA ARG A 238 -35.01 -9.97 16.55
C ARG A 238 -36.19 -10.94 16.51
N ALA A 239 -37.40 -10.40 16.56
CA ALA A 239 -38.62 -11.17 16.34
C ALA A 239 -38.85 -11.36 14.83
N ASN A 240 -39.21 -12.58 14.42
CA ASN A 240 -39.77 -12.81 13.09
C ASN A 240 -41.22 -12.35 13.09
N ALA A 241 -41.55 -11.28 12.38
CA ALA A 241 -42.94 -10.95 12.10
C ALA A 241 -43.39 -11.80 10.90
N LEU A 242 -44.23 -12.81 11.12
CA LEU A 242 -44.70 -13.70 10.05
C LEU A 242 -45.59 -12.94 9.06
N ALA A 243 -45.24 -12.96 7.78
CA ALA A 243 -46.10 -12.55 6.67
C ALA A 243 -46.65 -13.82 5.98
N ALA A 244 -47.90 -13.79 5.53
CA ALA A 244 -48.55 -14.94 4.89
C ALA A 244 -48.22 -15.07 3.40
N ASP A 245 -47.87 -13.95 2.76
CA ASP A 245 -47.58 -13.80 1.34
C ASP A 245 -46.44 -12.79 1.10
N PRO A 246 -45.89 -12.68 -0.12
CA PRO A 246 -44.80 -11.74 -0.42
C PRO A 246 -45.24 -10.26 -0.40
N GLU A 247 -46.54 -9.97 -0.53
CA GLU A 247 -47.09 -8.60 -0.49
C GLU A 247 -47.14 -8.06 0.95
N GLY A 248 -47.60 -8.87 1.90
CA GLY A 248 -47.61 -8.52 3.32
C GLY A 248 -46.20 -8.40 3.93
N GLU A 249 -45.17 -8.93 3.26
CA GLU A 249 -43.77 -8.73 3.63
C GLU A 249 -43.21 -7.42 3.07
N SER A 250 -43.51 -7.04 1.82
CA SER A 250 -43.03 -5.78 1.24
C SER A 250 -43.61 -4.53 1.93
N ALA A 251 -44.78 -4.65 2.57
CA ALA A 251 -45.40 -3.58 3.34
C ALA A 251 -44.69 -3.27 4.68
N ARG A 252 -43.78 -4.13 5.16
CA ARG A 252 -43.26 -4.06 6.55
C ARG A 252 -41.95 -3.32 6.69
N VAL A 253 -42.05 -2.07 7.15
CA VAL A 253 -40.97 -1.41 7.89
C VAL A 253 -40.96 -1.96 9.33
N PRO A 254 -39.80 -2.28 9.95
CA PRO A 254 -39.76 -2.70 11.35
C PRO A 254 -40.29 -1.60 12.27
N ASP A 255 -41.39 -1.89 12.98
CA ASP A 255 -42.21 -0.98 13.82
C ASP A 255 -41.52 0.32 14.23
N PRO A 256 -41.63 1.38 13.40
CA PRO A 256 -41.42 2.71 13.87
C PRO A 256 -42.73 3.12 14.57
N ARG A 257 -42.75 3.05 15.90
CA ARG A 257 -43.68 3.85 16.71
C ARG A 257 -43.33 5.34 16.60
N VAL A 258 -43.34 5.86 15.37
CA VAL A 258 -43.51 7.27 15.09
C VAL A 258 -44.97 7.56 15.41
N VAL A 259 -45.19 7.87 16.68
CA VAL A 259 -46.40 8.48 17.19
C VAL A 259 -46.79 9.63 16.25
N GLU A 260 -48.06 9.71 15.88
CA GLU A 260 -48.60 10.80 15.06
C GLU A 260 -48.21 12.15 15.68
N SER A 261 -47.32 12.89 15.01
CA SER A 261 -46.89 14.30 15.22
C SER A 261 -45.37 14.53 15.24
N THR A 262 -44.54 13.49 15.38
CA THR A 262 -43.08 13.71 15.50
C THR A 262 -42.48 14.25 14.19
N ARG A 263 -42.17 15.55 14.18
CA ARG A 263 -41.29 16.15 13.16
C ARG A 263 -40.00 15.32 13.08
N ILE A 264 -39.43 15.15 11.89
CA ILE A 264 -38.02 14.73 11.79
C ILE A 264 -37.24 15.77 12.61
N PRO A 265 -36.57 15.39 13.71
CA PRO A 265 -35.85 16.36 14.51
C PRO A 265 -34.75 16.97 13.62
N CYS A 266 -34.72 18.29 13.57
CA CYS A 266 -33.49 18.97 13.18
C CYS A 266 -32.42 18.52 14.18
N LEU A 267 -31.21 18.25 13.71
CA LEU A 267 -30.09 17.97 14.60
C LEU A 267 -29.94 19.16 15.54
N ASP A 268 -30.13 18.95 16.85
CA ASP A 268 -30.10 20.05 17.81
C ASP A 268 -28.65 20.53 18.07
N ASP A 269 -28.50 21.74 18.61
CA ASP A 269 -27.17 22.34 18.81
C ASP A 269 -26.39 21.59 19.90
N GLY A 270 -25.41 20.80 19.48
CA GLY A 270 -24.63 19.87 20.32
C GLY A 270 -24.89 18.39 20.02
N GLU A 271 -25.94 18.05 19.26
CA GLU A 271 -26.13 16.70 18.77
C GLU A 271 -25.16 16.36 17.63
N ARG A 272 -24.83 15.07 17.55
CA ARG A 272 -23.85 14.52 16.60
C ARG A 272 -24.37 13.22 16.02
N TYR A 273 -24.21 13.03 14.72
CA TYR A 273 -24.45 11.75 14.05
C TYR A 273 -23.23 11.35 13.22
N LYS A 274 -23.23 10.13 12.68
CA LYS A 274 -22.09 9.59 11.93
C LYS A 274 -22.47 9.33 10.47
N PHE A 275 -21.89 10.07 9.54
CA PHE A 275 -22.09 9.90 8.09
C PHE A 275 -20.80 9.39 7.43
N LEU A 276 -20.88 8.27 6.70
CA LEU A 276 -19.74 7.65 5.99
C LEU A 276 -18.45 7.45 6.84
N GLY A 277 -18.57 7.38 8.16
CA GLY A 277 -17.43 7.26 9.09
C GLY A 277 -17.06 8.54 9.83
N VAL A 278 -17.51 9.71 9.36
CA VAL A 278 -17.23 11.04 9.91
C VAL A 278 -18.33 11.46 10.90
N LEU A 279 -17.96 12.19 11.95
CA LEU A 279 -18.92 12.82 12.86
C LEU A 279 -19.40 14.14 12.24
N GLU A 280 -20.72 14.26 12.09
CA GLU A 280 -21.41 15.44 11.54
C GLU A 280 -22.21 16.10 12.66
N SER A 281 -22.22 17.44 12.68
CA SER A 281 -22.95 18.27 13.64
C SER A 281 -23.38 19.59 12.98
N VAL A 282 -24.29 20.32 13.62
CA VAL A 282 -24.78 21.64 13.14
C VAL A 282 -23.64 22.65 12.92
N ARG A 283 -22.56 22.53 13.70
CA ARG A 283 -21.41 23.46 13.72
C ARG A 283 -20.17 22.96 12.98
N GLN A 284 -20.21 21.78 12.36
CA GLN A 284 -19.11 21.18 11.59
C GLN A 284 -17.78 21.09 12.37
N GLU A 285 -17.69 20.13 13.28
CA GLU A 285 -16.58 20.00 14.25
C GLU A 285 -15.33 19.29 13.66
N ASP A 286 -14.75 19.84 12.59
CA ASP A 286 -13.61 19.24 11.86
C ASP A 286 -12.49 18.77 12.80
N LYS A 287 -12.13 19.57 13.82
CA LYS A 287 -11.08 19.24 14.80
C LYS A 287 -11.35 17.91 15.52
N LEU A 288 -12.58 17.68 15.98
CA LEU A 288 -12.95 16.44 16.68
C LEU A 288 -12.92 15.23 15.74
N VAL A 289 -13.24 15.43 14.46
CA VAL A 289 -13.10 14.40 13.42
C VAL A 289 -11.63 14.03 13.21
N LEU A 290 -10.74 15.01 13.11
CA LEU A 290 -9.29 14.77 12.95
C LEU A 290 -8.71 14.05 14.18
N GLU A 291 -9.05 14.51 15.39
CA GLU A 291 -8.64 13.89 16.66
C GLU A 291 -9.13 12.43 16.79
N CYS A 292 -10.37 12.13 16.37
CA CYS A 292 -10.90 10.76 16.39
C CYS A 292 -10.17 9.84 15.41
N ALA A 293 -9.86 10.32 14.20
CA ALA A 293 -9.14 9.55 13.20
C ALA A 293 -7.66 9.32 13.61
N ALA A 294 -7.02 10.35 14.17
CA ALA A 294 -5.67 10.24 14.75
C ALA A 294 -5.61 9.21 15.88
N ARG A 295 -6.61 9.21 16.78
CA ARG A 295 -6.73 8.24 17.88
C ARG A 295 -6.89 6.81 17.37
N GLU A 296 -7.73 6.60 16.35
CA GLU A 296 -7.93 5.27 15.75
C GLU A 296 -6.68 4.78 14.99
N TYR A 297 -5.96 5.67 14.29
CA TYR A 297 -4.67 5.35 13.68
C TYR A 297 -3.64 4.88 14.72
N LEU A 298 -3.46 5.65 15.81
CA LEU A 298 -2.52 5.32 16.88
C LEU A 298 -2.94 4.04 17.63
N ARG A 299 -4.24 3.81 17.84
CA ARG A 299 -4.76 2.56 18.42
C ARG A 299 -4.42 1.34 17.56
N ARG A 300 -4.65 1.42 16.23
CA ARG A 300 -4.28 0.34 15.31
C ARG A 300 -2.77 0.10 15.29
N LEU A 301 -1.98 1.17 15.29
CA LEU A 301 -0.53 1.08 15.31
C LEU A 301 -0.03 0.39 16.59
N SER A 302 -0.56 0.76 17.76
CA SER A 302 -0.26 0.08 19.03
C SER A 302 -0.52 -1.42 18.95
N VAL A 303 -1.73 -1.84 18.53
CA VAL A 303 -2.08 -3.26 18.35
C VAL A 303 -1.14 -3.98 17.38
N ILE A 304 -0.75 -3.36 16.26
CA ILE A 304 0.19 -3.95 15.29
C ILE A 304 1.57 -4.15 15.91
N TRP A 305 2.12 -3.15 16.60
CA TRP A 305 3.50 -3.21 17.09
C TRP A 305 3.66 -4.04 18.37
N THR A 306 2.59 -4.25 19.14
CA THR A 306 2.55 -5.25 20.23
C THR A 306 2.27 -6.68 19.76
N SER A 307 1.83 -6.89 18.52
CA SER A 307 1.48 -8.22 17.99
C SER A 307 2.72 -9.13 17.76
N PRO A 308 2.56 -10.46 17.68
CA PRO A 308 3.65 -11.39 17.35
C PRO A 308 4.10 -11.35 15.87
N LEU A 309 3.61 -10.40 15.06
CA LEU A 309 3.99 -10.26 13.66
C LEU A 309 5.50 -9.98 13.48
N SER A 310 6.06 -10.51 12.40
CA SER A 310 7.42 -10.19 11.94
C SER A 310 7.57 -8.70 11.59
N ASP A 311 8.80 -8.23 11.52
CA ASP A 311 9.07 -6.81 11.26
C ASP A 311 8.47 -6.29 9.96
N TYR A 312 8.60 -7.09 8.90
CA TYR A 312 8.05 -6.79 7.59
C TYR A 312 6.52 -6.67 7.66
N ASN A 313 5.86 -7.63 8.31
CA ASN A 313 4.40 -7.65 8.43
C ASN A 313 3.87 -6.52 9.32
N ARG A 314 4.61 -6.11 10.38
CA ARG A 314 4.28 -4.92 11.18
C ARG A 314 4.27 -3.64 10.34
N VAL A 315 5.29 -3.43 9.50
CA VAL A 315 5.35 -2.25 8.61
C VAL A 315 4.25 -2.32 7.53
N VAL A 316 4.04 -3.47 6.91
CA VAL A 316 2.98 -3.67 5.90
C VAL A 316 1.61 -3.37 6.49
N ALA A 317 1.27 -3.95 7.65
CA ALA A 317 0.01 -3.67 8.35
C ALA A 317 -0.12 -2.20 8.77
N SER A 318 0.97 -1.56 9.20
CA SER A 318 0.95 -0.12 9.53
C SER A 318 0.58 0.73 8.30
N ASN A 319 1.16 0.41 7.14
CA ASN A 319 0.94 1.13 5.89
C ASN A 319 -0.40 0.82 5.20
N GLN A 320 -0.93 -0.41 5.36
CA GLN A 320 -2.10 -0.91 4.63
C GLN A 320 -3.39 -1.01 5.48
N PHE A 321 -3.30 -1.01 6.81
CA PHE A 321 -4.47 -1.13 7.70
C PHE A 321 -4.60 0.01 8.72
N ALA A 322 -3.49 0.52 9.28
CA ALA A 322 -3.54 1.67 10.18
C ALA A 322 -3.67 2.99 9.39
N LEU A 323 -2.71 3.30 8.51
CA LEU A 323 -2.64 4.58 7.80
C LEU A 323 -3.91 4.94 6.99
N PRO A 324 -4.62 4.02 6.31
CA PRO A 324 -5.82 4.37 5.53
C PRO A 324 -6.97 4.99 6.34
N VAL A 325 -6.99 4.86 7.67
CA VAL A 325 -7.93 5.58 8.56
C VAL A 325 -7.88 7.10 8.33
N LEU A 326 -6.69 7.63 8.04
CA LEU A 326 -6.48 9.05 7.82
C LEU A 326 -6.77 9.46 6.36
N GLY A 327 -6.74 8.52 5.41
CA GLY A 327 -6.66 8.80 3.98
C GLY A 327 -7.83 9.61 3.42
N TYR A 328 -9.06 9.35 3.88
CA TYR A 328 -10.23 10.15 3.48
C TYR A 328 -10.11 11.61 3.94
N LEU A 329 -9.69 11.83 5.19
CA LEU A 329 -9.56 13.16 5.78
C LEU A 329 -8.32 13.90 5.26
N MET A 330 -7.25 13.20 4.88
CA MET A 330 -6.09 13.80 4.19
C MET A 330 -6.48 14.40 2.83
N TRP A 331 -7.52 13.86 2.19
CA TRP A 331 -8.10 14.44 0.98
C TRP A 331 -9.02 15.62 1.31
N THR A 332 -10.08 15.36 2.07
CA THR A 332 -11.22 16.30 2.23
C THR A 332 -10.93 17.48 3.14
N GLN A 333 -10.04 17.31 4.14
CA GLN A 333 -9.84 18.29 5.20
C GLN A 333 -8.45 18.92 5.16
N GLN A 334 -8.34 20.12 5.74
CA GLN A 334 -7.07 20.78 6.01
C GLN A 334 -6.54 20.31 7.37
N TRP A 335 -5.39 19.66 7.38
CA TRP A 335 -4.72 19.25 8.62
C TRP A 335 -3.61 20.24 8.99
N PRO A 336 -3.59 20.77 10.22
CA PRO A 336 -2.45 21.55 10.71
C PRO A 336 -1.17 20.70 10.71
N VAL A 337 -0.10 21.21 10.09
CA VAL A 337 1.18 20.48 9.98
C VAL A 337 1.76 20.09 11.34
N MET A 338 1.50 20.88 12.39
CA MET A 338 1.91 20.56 13.76
C MET A 338 1.18 19.34 14.36
N GLU A 339 -0.08 19.11 13.99
CA GLU A 339 -0.85 17.94 14.41
C GLU A 339 -0.37 16.68 13.68
N LEU A 340 -0.13 16.77 12.37
CA LEU A 340 0.49 15.67 11.60
C LEU A 340 1.86 15.29 12.20
N LYS A 341 2.68 16.28 12.57
CA LYS A 341 3.96 16.08 13.27
C LYS A 341 3.82 15.56 14.70
N GLN A 342 2.69 15.77 15.37
CA GLN A 342 2.40 15.13 16.67
C GLN A 342 2.06 13.66 16.46
N ILE A 343 1.22 13.33 15.48
CA ILE A 343 0.85 11.94 15.17
C ILE A 343 2.08 11.14 14.76
N ASP A 344 2.95 11.69 13.91
CA ASP A 344 4.21 11.05 13.55
C ASP A 344 5.16 10.90 14.76
N ARG A 345 5.10 11.77 15.79
CA ARG A 345 5.84 11.61 17.05
C ARG A 345 5.29 10.47 17.91
N GLU A 346 3.98 10.44 18.16
CA GLU A 346 3.34 9.36 18.92
C GLU A 346 3.48 8.01 18.21
N ALA A 347 3.38 7.98 16.88
CA ALA A 347 3.61 6.78 16.09
C ALA A 347 5.01 6.20 16.31
N ARG A 348 6.04 7.05 16.31
CA ARG A 348 7.42 6.63 16.60
C ARG A 348 7.60 6.18 18.05
N LYS A 349 6.94 6.83 19.01
CA LYS A 349 6.94 6.44 20.42
C LYS A 349 6.42 5.02 20.61
N ILE A 350 5.26 4.69 20.01
CA ILE A 350 4.70 3.33 19.99
C ILE A 350 5.71 2.29 19.45
N VAL A 351 6.41 2.61 18.34
CA VAL A 351 7.43 1.72 17.74
C VAL A 351 8.63 1.50 18.68
N VAL A 352 9.05 2.54 19.40
CA VAL A 352 10.16 2.47 20.39
C VAL A 352 9.74 1.67 21.62
N GLU A 353 8.59 1.97 22.21
CA GLU A 353 8.03 1.26 23.38
C GLU A 353 7.78 -0.23 23.09
N SER A 354 7.42 -0.57 21.85
CA SER A 354 7.27 -1.96 21.38
C SER A 354 8.58 -2.66 21.01
N GLY A 355 9.75 -2.06 21.31
CA GLY A 355 11.07 -2.61 21.01
C GLY A 355 11.43 -2.69 19.51
N GLY A 356 10.68 -2.02 18.64
CA GLY A 356 10.87 -2.04 17.19
C GLY A 356 11.96 -1.10 16.66
N ARG A 357 12.40 -0.13 17.47
CA ARG A 357 13.41 0.89 17.10
C ARG A 357 14.14 1.41 18.34
N HIS A 358 15.42 1.76 18.20
CA HIS A 358 16.21 2.40 19.26
C HIS A 358 15.74 3.87 19.48
N PRO A 359 15.65 4.40 20.71
CA PRO A 359 15.15 5.76 20.96
C PRO A 359 15.88 6.88 20.18
N CYS A 360 17.21 6.79 20.10
CA CYS A 360 18.08 7.78 19.41
C CYS A 360 18.30 7.49 17.91
N SER A 361 17.54 6.55 17.34
CA SER A 361 17.59 6.20 15.91
C SER A 361 17.12 7.37 15.03
N SER A 362 17.51 7.38 13.76
CA SER A 362 17.13 8.33 12.72
C SER A 362 15.67 8.20 12.31
N ASN A 363 14.97 9.33 12.19
CA ASN A 363 13.60 9.34 11.69
C ASN A 363 13.55 9.00 10.20
N ALA A 364 14.48 9.54 9.40
CA ALA A 364 14.56 9.23 7.98
C ALA A 364 14.71 7.74 7.71
N LEU A 365 15.55 7.00 8.45
CA LEU A 365 15.71 5.55 8.26
C LEU A 365 14.45 4.72 8.59
N LEU A 366 13.57 5.19 9.47
CA LEU A 366 12.28 4.53 9.68
C LEU A 366 11.37 4.64 8.45
N TYR A 367 11.41 5.79 7.75
CA TYR A 367 10.55 6.08 6.61
C TYR A 367 11.14 5.70 5.24
N MET A 368 12.47 5.68 5.13
CA MET A 368 13.22 5.28 3.94
C MET A 368 12.82 3.86 3.46
N PRO A 369 12.68 3.59 2.14
CA PRO A 369 12.36 2.25 1.66
C PRO A 369 13.39 1.18 2.04
N ARG A 370 12.91 -0.07 2.16
CA ARG A 370 13.72 -1.25 2.54
C ARG A 370 14.84 -1.56 1.56
N SER A 371 14.64 -1.30 0.27
CA SER A 371 15.69 -1.42 -0.76
C SER A 371 16.81 -0.39 -0.63
N ARG A 372 16.61 0.69 0.15
CA ARG A 372 17.61 1.74 0.41
C ARG A 372 18.06 1.77 1.88
N GLY A 373 18.00 0.62 2.56
CA GLY A 373 18.47 0.46 3.94
C GLY A 373 17.53 0.94 5.04
N GLY A 374 16.33 1.42 4.71
CA GLY A 374 15.33 1.85 5.70
C GLY A 374 14.31 0.79 6.09
N ARG A 375 13.32 1.16 6.91
CA ARG A 375 12.24 0.25 7.36
C ARG A 375 10.97 0.32 6.51
N GLY A 376 10.79 1.38 5.73
CA GLY A 376 9.68 1.56 4.79
C GLY A 376 8.32 1.85 5.43
N LEU A 377 8.29 2.39 6.66
CA LEU A 377 7.06 2.94 7.23
C LEU A 377 6.68 4.22 6.47
N ARG A 378 5.40 4.55 6.32
CA ARG A 378 4.98 5.84 5.74
C ARG A 378 4.80 6.88 6.84
N SER A 379 5.39 8.06 6.66
CA SER A 379 5.13 9.23 7.52
C SER A 379 3.73 9.77 7.24
N VAL A 380 3.02 10.12 8.31
CA VAL A 380 1.68 10.73 8.24
C VAL A 380 1.76 12.14 7.61
N GLU A 381 2.76 12.94 7.97
CA GLU A 381 3.03 14.24 7.35
C GLU A 381 3.30 14.11 5.85
N MET A 382 4.16 13.16 5.45
CA MET A 382 4.53 12.99 4.04
C MET A 382 3.39 12.41 3.20
N GLU A 383 2.55 11.53 3.76
CA GLU A 383 1.38 11.03 3.04
C GLU A 383 0.31 12.10 2.84
N TYR A 384 0.10 12.99 3.82
CA TYR A 384 -0.78 14.15 3.66
C TYR A 384 -0.31 15.04 2.50
N LYS A 385 0.98 15.43 2.48
CA LYS A 385 1.57 16.25 1.42
C LYS A 385 1.41 15.61 0.05
N ALA A 386 1.75 14.33 -0.07
CA ALA A 386 1.56 13.58 -1.29
C ALA A 386 0.08 13.52 -1.70
N THR A 387 -0.85 13.35 -0.75
CA THR A 387 -2.29 13.30 -1.04
C THR A 387 -2.81 14.62 -1.57
N LYS A 388 -2.37 15.76 -1.02
CA LYS A 388 -2.70 17.09 -1.56
C LYS A 388 -2.15 17.32 -2.96
N ILE A 389 -0.88 16.99 -3.21
CA ILE A 389 -0.25 17.12 -4.54
C ILE A 389 -0.95 16.23 -5.58
N LYS A 390 -1.06 14.92 -5.30
CA LYS A 390 -1.80 13.96 -6.14
C LYS A 390 -3.24 14.43 -6.39
N GLY A 391 -3.85 15.13 -5.43
CA GLY A 391 -5.22 15.60 -5.50
C GLY A 391 -5.44 16.85 -6.33
N ALA A 392 -4.60 17.87 -6.16
CA ALA A 392 -4.62 19.05 -7.01
C ALA A 392 -4.41 18.67 -8.49
N VAL A 393 -3.39 17.86 -8.79
CA VAL A 393 -3.11 17.42 -10.16
C VAL A 393 -4.25 16.56 -10.73
N ARG A 394 -4.83 15.64 -9.95
CA ARG A 394 -5.99 14.83 -10.38
C ARG A 394 -7.27 15.64 -10.54
N LEU A 395 -7.43 16.75 -9.82
CA LEU A 395 -8.57 17.67 -9.97
C LEU A 395 -8.38 18.60 -11.17
N HIS A 396 -7.15 19.08 -11.41
CA HIS A 396 -6.82 19.95 -12.52
C HIS A 396 -7.00 19.23 -13.86
N GLY A 397 -6.31 18.10 -14.04
CA GLY A 397 -6.41 17.23 -15.22
C GLY A 397 -7.68 16.36 -15.28
N ASN A 398 -8.80 16.80 -14.69
CA ASN A 398 -10.08 16.10 -14.82
C ASN A 398 -11.03 16.81 -15.78
N GLU A 399 -11.49 16.07 -16.78
CA GLU A 399 -12.47 16.54 -17.78
C GLU A 399 -13.93 16.35 -17.32
N ASP A 400 -14.18 15.62 -16.22
CA ASP A 400 -15.54 15.48 -15.68
C ASP A 400 -16.10 16.84 -15.25
N ARG A 401 -17.22 17.26 -15.85
CA ARG A 401 -17.86 18.56 -15.60
C ARG A 401 -18.21 18.81 -14.13
N ALA A 402 -18.48 17.78 -13.33
CA ALA A 402 -18.75 17.95 -11.90
C ALA A 402 -17.48 18.19 -11.09
N LEU A 403 -16.34 17.63 -11.51
CA LEU A 403 -15.01 17.96 -11.00
C LEU A 403 -14.49 19.29 -11.55
N GLY A 404 -14.84 19.68 -12.79
CA GLY A 404 -14.61 21.02 -13.35
C GLY A 404 -15.21 22.13 -12.48
N MET A 405 -16.47 21.98 -12.03
CA MET A 405 -17.07 22.92 -11.06
C MET A 405 -16.32 22.98 -9.71
N VAL A 406 -15.66 21.89 -9.29
CA VAL A 406 -14.84 21.87 -8.06
C VAL A 406 -13.49 22.53 -8.33
N ARG A 407 -12.87 22.28 -9.48
CA ARG A 407 -11.65 22.95 -9.96
C ARG A 407 -11.85 24.46 -10.03
N GLU A 408 -12.89 24.93 -10.71
CA GLU A 408 -13.27 26.36 -10.80
C GLU A 408 -13.47 26.99 -9.42
N PHE A 409 -14.16 26.29 -8.50
CA PHE A 409 -14.36 26.77 -7.13
C PHE A 409 -13.04 26.88 -6.35
N GLU A 410 -12.19 25.87 -6.44
CA GLU A 410 -10.89 25.82 -5.76
C GLU A 410 -9.89 26.82 -6.36
N GLU A 411 -9.92 27.06 -7.68
CA GLU A 411 -9.16 28.11 -8.36
C GLU A 411 -9.65 29.50 -7.95
N GLN A 412 -10.96 29.76 -7.99
CA GLN A 412 -11.51 31.04 -7.60
C GLN A 412 -11.25 31.32 -6.11
N ALA A 413 -11.32 30.30 -5.25
CA ALA A 413 -10.88 30.39 -3.86
C ALA A 413 -9.38 30.73 -3.74
N ALA A 414 -8.52 30.14 -4.59
CA ALA A 414 -7.11 30.50 -4.64
C ALA A 414 -6.91 31.98 -5.05
N ARG A 415 -7.54 32.44 -6.14
CA ARG A 415 -7.48 33.83 -6.63
C ARG A 415 -7.94 34.83 -5.57
N MET A 416 -9.05 34.55 -4.88
CA MET A 416 -9.61 35.40 -3.81
C MET A 416 -8.85 35.37 -2.48
N GLY A 417 -7.61 34.87 -2.43
CA GLY A 417 -6.83 34.78 -1.19
C GLY A 417 -7.30 33.69 -0.20
N ARG A 418 -8.41 33.00 -0.47
CA ARG A 418 -9.02 31.98 0.41
C ARG A 418 -8.25 30.65 0.39
N ARG A 419 -8.65 29.73 1.28
CA ARG A 419 -8.13 28.35 1.37
C ARG A 419 -8.50 27.59 0.09
N SER A 420 -7.58 26.77 -0.42
CA SER A 420 -7.74 26.02 -1.67
C SER A 420 -6.76 24.84 -1.71
N ILE A 421 -7.18 23.70 -2.26
CA ILE A 421 -6.34 22.52 -2.48
C ILE A 421 -5.12 22.84 -3.36
N PHE A 422 -5.26 23.77 -4.32
CA PHE A 422 -4.15 24.17 -5.21
C PHE A 422 -3.06 24.91 -4.43
N LYS A 423 -3.43 25.80 -3.51
CA LYS A 423 -2.47 26.47 -2.61
C LYS A 423 -1.80 25.49 -1.64
N GLU A 424 -2.56 24.55 -1.10
CA GLU A 424 -1.99 23.51 -0.23
C GLU A 424 -1.01 22.61 -0.99
N ALA A 425 -1.38 22.18 -2.21
CA ALA A 425 -0.53 21.36 -3.07
C ALA A 425 0.74 22.09 -3.49
N ALA A 426 0.65 23.36 -3.92
CA ALA A 426 1.81 24.18 -4.26
C ALA A 426 2.79 24.29 -3.09
N LYS A 427 2.30 24.63 -1.89
CA LYS A 427 3.12 24.64 -0.67
C LYS A 427 3.71 23.26 -0.33
N CYS A 428 2.94 22.19 -0.49
CA CYS A 428 3.43 20.83 -0.26
C CYS A 428 4.51 20.42 -1.26
N ALA A 429 4.44 20.89 -2.50
CA ALA A 429 5.41 20.63 -3.55
C ALA A 429 6.70 21.45 -3.34
N GLU A 430 6.58 22.74 -3.02
CA GLU A 430 7.67 23.61 -2.58
C GLU A 430 8.43 22.98 -1.39
N GLU A 431 7.72 22.53 -0.35
CA GLU A 431 8.32 21.85 0.79
C GLU A 431 8.99 20.50 0.43
N LEU A 432 8.71 19.93 -0.74
CA LEU A 432 9.37 18.71 -1.26
C LEU A 432 10.46 18.99 -2.31
N GLY A 433 10.67 20.26 -2.70
CA GLY A 433 11.57 20.60 -3.82
C GLY A 433 11.03 20.15 -5.18
N LEU A 434 9.70 19.98 -5.30
CA LEU A 434 9.03 19.55 -6.53
C LEU A 434 8.45 20.77 -7.26
N GLU A 435 8.83 20.95 -8.52
CA GLU A 435 8.13 21.85 -9.43
C GLU A 435 6.79 21.24 -9.82
N LEU A 436 5.69 21.93 -9.52
CA LEU A 436 4.34 21.40 -9.65
C LEU A 436 3.70 21.82 -10.97
N ASP A 437 3.88 21.00 -11.99
CA ASP A 437 3.04 21.05 -13.19
C ASP A 437 1.65 20.46 -12.87
N LEU A 438 0.60 21.26 -13.10
CA LEU A 438 -0.79 20.86 -12.92
C LEU A 438 -1.43 20.32 -14.21
N GLU A 439 -0.87 20.62 -15.37
CA GLU A 439 -1.34 20.19 -16.69
C GLU A 439 -0.94 18.72 -16.93
N HIS A 440 0.30 18.36 -16.61
CA HIS A 440 0.82 17.00 -16.81
C HIS A 440 0.53 16.05 -15.63
N ALA A 441 -0.69 15.49 -15.62
CA ALA A 441 -1.09 14.50 -14.61
C ALA A 441 -0.36 13.14 -14.69
N GLN A 442 0.32 12.85 -15.82
CA GLN A 442 0.99 11.59 -16.05
C GLN A 442 2.32 11.53 -15.29
N GLY A 443 2.54 10.46 -14.52
CA GLY A 443 3.80 10.25 -13.80
C GLY A 443 3.90 10.89 -12.40
N ILE A 444 3.04 11.85 -12.03
CA ILE A 444 3.10 12.57 -10.72
C ILE A 444 3.21 11.64 -9.50
N LYS A 445 2.57 10.46 -9.51
CA LYS A 445 2.67 9.44 -8.44
C LYS A 445 4.08 8.87 -8.28
N LYS A 446 4.83 8.70 -9.39
CA LYS A 446 6.24 8.28 -9.38
C LYS A 446 7.11 9.44 -8.91
N GLU A 447 6.83 10.65 -9.40
CA GLU A 447 7.64 11.83 -9.16
C GLU A 447 7.59 12.32 -7.71
N VAL A 448 6.40 12.48 -7.13
CA VAL A 448 6.23 12.77 -5.70
C VAL A 448 6.96 11.74 -4.82
N ARG A 449 6.95 10.47 -5.23
CA ARG A 449 7.65 9.39 -4.51
C ARG A 449 9.18 9.49 -4.68
N ARG A 450 9.67 9.94 -5.84
CA ARG A 450 11.09 10.21 -6.10
C ARG A 450 11.60 11.30 -5.16
N CYS A 451 10.99 12.49 -5.18
CA CYS A 451 11.36 13.63 -4.32
C CYS A 451 11.26 13.28 -2.83
N GLN A 452 10.24 12.50 -2.41
CA GLN A 452 10.14 12.02 -1.02
C GLN A 452 11.33 11.14 -0.61
N ILE A 453 11.82 10.27 -1.49
CA ILE A 453 12.96 9.39 -1.20
C ILE A 453 14.25 10.23 -1.18
N GLU A 454 14.47 11.08 -2.16
CA GLU A 454 15.65 11.96 -2.25
C GLU A 454 15.78 12.86 -1.01
N LYS A 455 14.68 13.48 -0.58
CA LYS A 455 14.65 14.28 0.65
C LYS A 455 15.05 13.47 1.90
N LEU A 456 14.64 12.20 1.99
CA LEU A 456 15.06 11.31 3.08
C LEU A 456 16.52 10.90 2.94
N GLU A 457 17.05 10.75 1.72
CA GLU A 457 18.46 10.47 1.48
C GLU A 457 19.35 11.64 1.86
N ASP A 458 18.95 12.87 1.55
CA ASP A 458 19.68 14.07 1.94
C ASP A 458 19.63 14.27 3.46
N GLU A 459 18.52 13.96 4.13
CA GLU A 459 18.48 13.95 5.60
C GLU A 459 19.49 12.95 6.18
N ILE A 460 19.59 11.74 5.60
CA ILE A 460 20.55 10.69 6.03
C ILE A 460 21.99 11.09 5.70
N ARG A 461 22.26 11.61 4.50
CA ARG A 461 23.56 12.10 4.04
C ARG A 461 24.10 13.21 4.96
N ASN A 462 23.22 14.11 5.40
CA ASN A 462 23.55 15.16 6.36
C ASN A 462 23.78 14.64 7.79
N GLN A 463 23.26 13.46 8.15
CA GLN A 463 23.54 12.79 9.41
C GLN A 463 24.92 12.12 9.41
N ARG A 464 25.99 12.92 9.51
CA ARG A 464 27.42 12.53 9.50
C ARG A 464 27.82 11.34 10.40
N TRP A 465 26.97 10.92 11.34
CA TRP A 465 27.17 9.74 12.19
C TRP A 465 26.21 8.60 11.84
N GLN A 466 24.91 8.78 12.12
CA GLN A 466 23.90 7.72 11.96
C GLN A 466 23.71 7.32 10.49
N GLY A 467 23.75 8.27 9.56
CA GLY A 467 23.59 7.98 8.14
C GLY A 467 24.85 7.43 7.46
N ARG A 468 26.03 7.66 8.04
CA ARG A 468 27.34 7.41 7.41
C ARG A 468 27.45 6.02 6.77
N LEU A 469 27.13 4.95 7.49
CA LEU A 469 27.27 3.58 6.97
C LEU A 469 26.21 3.21 5.91
N VAL A 470 25.03 3.85 5.95
CA VAL A 470 24.00 3.67 4.93
C VAL A 470 24.38 4.43 3.67
N THR A 471 24.78 5.70 3.79
CA THR A 471 25.26 6.53 2.67
C THR A 471 26.46 5.89 1.98
N THR A 472 27.52 5.51 2.72
CA THR A 472 28.68 4.80 2.13
C THR A 472 28.28 3.51 1.40
N ARG A 473 27.24 2.79 1.85
CA ARG A 473 26.76 1.57 1.17
C ARG A 473 25.91 1.82 -0.06
N LEU A 474 25.22 2.96 -0.14
CA LEU A 474 24.45 3.36 -1.32
C LEU A 474 25.36 3.92 -2.43
N GLU A 475 26.55 4.43 -2.06
CA GLU A 475 27.55 5.01 -2.95
C GLU A 475 28.63 4.00 -3.41
N ASP A 476 28.69 2.83 -2.80
CA ASP A 476 29.73 1.82 -3.04
C ASP A 476 29.38 0.95 -4.26
N GLU A 477 29.86 1.35 -5.43
CA GLU A 477 29.64 0.65 -6.70
C GLU A 477 30.17 -0.79 -6.71
N SER A 478 31.14 -1.14 -5.84
CA SER A 478 31.67 -2.51 -5.74
C SER A 478 30.67 -3.48 -5.11
N LEU A 479 29.72 -2.99 -4.31
CA LEU A 479 28.71 -3.81 -3.65
C LEU A 479 27.72 -4.40 -4.66
N SER A 480 27.23 -5.60 -4.32
CA SER A 480 25.99 -6.12 -4.87
C SER A 480 24.83 -5.24 -4.41
N ALA A 481 24.34 -4.38 -5.32
CA ALA A 481 23.38 -3.32 -5.02
C ALA A 481 22.09 -3.87 -4.38
N ASP A 482 21.55 -4.97 -4.93
CA ASP A 482 20.40 -5.66 -4.36
C ASP A 482 20.76 -6.40 -3.07
N GLY A 483 21.88 -7.15 -3.08
CA GLY A 483 22.29 -8.05 -1.99
C GLY A 483 22.47 -7.34 -0.64
N CYS A 484 23.02 -6.13 -0.67
CA CYS A 484 23.39 -5.32 0.50
C CYS A 484 22.26 -5.18 1.55
N PHE A 485 21.01 -5.04 1.10
CA PHE A 485 19.82 -4.81 1.95
C PHE A 485 18.76 -5.92 1.89
N TRP A 486 19.08 -7.11 1.33
CA TRP A 486 18.13 -8.24 1.30
C TRP A 486 17.63 -8.69 2.67
N TRP A 487 18.39 -8.47 3.74
CA TRP A 487 17.92 -8.72 5.11
C TRP A 487 16.73 -7.82 5.53
N LEU A 488 16.46 -6.73 4.83
CA LEU A 488 15.27 -5.88 4.99
C LEU A 488 14.13 -6.25 4.03
N THR A 489 14.42 -6.69 2.79
CA THR A 489 13.40 -6.99 1.76
C THR A 489 12.97 -8.46 1.73
N GLU A 490 13.93 -9.40 1.78
CA GLU A 490 13.72 -10.84 1.59
C GLU A 490 13.53 -11.60 2.90
N TRP A 491 14.05 -11.09 4.04
CA TRP A 491 13.90 -11.75 5.33
C TRP A 491 12.54 -11.43 6.01
N LYS A 492 11.44 -11.71 5.31
CA LYS A 492 10.08 -11.31 5.69
C LYS A 492 9.61 -11.85 7.04
N ASN A 493 10.13 -13.00 7.49
CA ASN A 493 9.82 -13.59 8.81
C ASN A 493 10.77 -13.15 9.94
N CYS A 494 11.65 -12.17 9.71
CA CYS A 494 12.59 -11.71 10.74
C CYS A 494 11.87 -11.01 11.91
N PRO A 495 12.18 -11.35 13.19
CA PRO A 495 11.64 -10.65 14.36
C PRO A 495 12.03 -9.17 14.40
N SER A 496 11.11 -8.32 14.88
CA SER A 496 11.32 -6.86 14.92
C SER A 496 12.54 -6.45 15.75
N HIS A 497 12.80 -7.12 16.87
CA HIS A 497 13.99 -6.86 17.71
C HIS A 497 15.32 -7.21 17.02
N THR A 498 15.32 -8.14 16.06
CA THR A 498 16.49 -8.50 15.24
C THR A 498 16.79 -7.39 14.24
N ILE A 499 15.76 -6.92 13.52
CA ILE A 499 15.89 -5.78 12.59
C ILE A 499 16.25 -4.49 13.34
N ALA A 500 15.65 -4.23 14.50
CA ALA A 500 15.97 -3.07 15.35
C ALA A 500 17.44 -3.08 15.79
N GLY A 501 17.95 -4.22 16.25
CA GLY A 501 19.36 -4.37 16.63
C GLY A 501 20.33 -4.26 15.46
N LEU A 502 19.93 -4.65 14.24
CA LEU A 502 20.77 -4.45 13.05
C LEU A 502 20.81 -2.97 12.64
N VAL A 503 19.66 -2.29 12.63
CA VAL A 503 19.60 -0.85 12.38
C VAL A 503 20.45 -0.08 13.39
N GLU A 504 20.41 -0.44 14.69
CA GLU A 504 21.27 0.14 15.73
C GLU A 504 22.78 0.06 15.38
N LEU A 505 23.23 -1.03 14.76
CA LEU A 505 24.63 -1.22 14.35
C LEU A 505 24.99 -0.39 13.11
N TYR A 506 24.08 -0.27 12.13
CA TYR A 506 24.26 0.62 10.97
C TYR A 506 24.31 2.10 11.40
N GLU A 507 23.48 2.49 12.35
CA GLU A 507 23.42 3.85 12.90
C GLU A 507 24.55 4.14 13.92
N GLN A 508 25.37 3.13 14.23
CA GLN A 508 26.47 3.20 15.17
C GLN A 508 26.04 3.69 16.57
N LEU A 509 24.92 3.12 17.07
CA LEU A 509 24.30 3.45 18.35
C LEU A 509 24.61 2.44 19.48
N LEU A 510 25.47 1.46 19.21
CA LEU A 510 25.99 0.54 20.22
C LEU A 510 26.69 1.34 21.34
N PRO A 511 26.44 1.06 22.64
CA PRO A 511 26.93 1.86 23.77
C PRO A 511 28.43 1.63 24.02
N THR A 512 29.24 2.13 23.09
CA THR A 512 30.69 2.04 23.04
C THR A 512 31.31 3.34 23.56
N ARG A 513 32.52 3.30 24.13
CA ARG A 513 33.20 4.51 24.66
C ARG A 513 33.37 5.60 23.61
N VAL A 514 33.62 5.26 22.34
CA VAL A 514 33.68 6.26 21.25
C VAL A 514 32.30 6.90 21.04
N TYR A 515 31.21 6.14 21.07
CA TYR A 515 29.85 6.70 21.05
C TYR A 515 29.57 7.58 22.27
N THR A 516 29.86 7.11 23.48
CA THR A 516 29.63 7.88 24.72
C THR A 516 30.39 9.22 24.67
N SER A 517 31.67 9.19 24.33
CA SER A 517 32.55 10.37 24.24
C SER A 517 32.12 11.35 23.15
N GLN A 518 31.83 10.88 21.93
CA GLN A 518 31.62 11.73 20.75
C GLN A 518 30.15 12.10 20.49
N LYS A 519 29.18 11.40 21.08
CA LYS A 519 27.74 11.64 20.87
C LYS A 519 26.96 12.04 22.11
N THR A 520 27.36 11.59 23.30
CA THR A 520 26.62 11.91 24.53
C THR A 520 27.34 12.92 25.42
N HIS A 521 28.67 13.04 25.29
CA HIS A 521 29.53 13.86 26.15
C HIS A 521 29.41 13.55 27.66
N THR A 522 28.89 12.38 28.02
CA THR A 522 28.64 11.97 29.43
C THR A 522 29.83 11.29 30.11
N SER A 523 30.83 10.84 29.35
CA SER A 523 32.06 10.26 29.90
C SER A 523 33.04 11.36 30.31
N GLY A 524 33.25 11.52 31.62
CA GLY A 524 34.40 12.23 32.16
C GLY A 524 35.69 11.51 31.75
N GLU A 525 36.67 12.30 31.31
CA GLU A 525 37.94 11.87 30.68
C GLU A 525 37.77 11.14 29.33
N GLY A 526 38.60 11.52 28.35
CA GLY A 526 38.50 11.07 26.95
C GLY A 526 38.96 9.63 26.68
N GLU A 527 38.77 8.72 27.62
CA GLU A 527 39.26 7.34 27.55
C GLU A 527 38.38 6.48 26.61
N VAL A 528 38.86 6.30 25.37
CA VAL A 528 38.15 5.61 24.30
C VAL A 528 38.56 4.14 24.10
N ARG A 529 39.56 3.59 24.80
CA ARG A 529 40.04 2.21 24.59
C ARG A 529 38.97 1.18 24.94
N CYS A 530 38.94 0.11 24.15
CA CYS A 530 38.04 -1.03 24.28
C CYS A 530 38.13 -1.72 25.65
N ARG A 531 36.99 -1.78 26.37
CA ARG A 531 36.83 -2.47 27.67
C ARG A 531 37.19 -3.95 27.62
N LEU A 532 37.03 -4.60 26.46
CA LEU A 532 37.32 -6.03 26.29
C LEU A 532 38.79 -6.36 26.00
N CYS A 533 39.59 -5.43 25.45
CA CYS A 533 40.96 -5.77 25.02
C CYS A 533 42.04 -4.69 25.24
N GLY A 534 41.68 -3.47 25.65
CA GLY A 534 42.60 -2.38 25.97
C GLY A 534 43.42 -1.78 24.80
N LYS A 535 43.42 -2.39 23.62
CA LYS A 535 44.38 -2.11 22.52
C LYS A 535 43.99 -0.99 21.55
N ALA A 536 42.69 -0.77 21.32
CA ALA A 536 42.20 0.14 20.27
C ALA A 536 40.91 0.84 20.68
N PRO A 537 40.52 1.96 20.00
CA PRO A 537 39.28 2.67 20.30
C PRO A 537 38.03 1.78 20.18
N GLU A 538 37.20 1.82 21.21
CA GLU A 538 35.94 1.09 21.31
C GLU A 538 34.90 1.71 20.38
N SER A 539 34.87 1.23 19.15
CA SER A 539 33.92 1.60 18.12
C SER A 539 33.15 0.36 17.64
N VAL A 540 32.02 0.55 16.97
CA VAL A 540 31.25 -0.54 16.35
C VAL A 540 32.15 -1.37 15.40
N ALA A 541 32.98 -0.70 14.59
CA ALA A 541 33.95 -1.36 13.72
C ALA A 541 34.93 -2.25 14.49
N HIS A 542 35.47 -1.77 15.62
CA HIS A 542 36.35 -2.55 16.48
C HIS A 542 35.62 -3.73 17.13
N ILE A 543 34.44 -3.52 17.72
CA ILE A 543 33.68 -4.59 18.38
C ILE A 543 33.23 -5.67 17.39
N LEU A 544 32.84 -5.32 16.16
CA LEU A 544 32.32 -6.27 15.19
C LEU A 544 33.38 -7.00 14.36
N SER A 545 34.58 -6.44 14.17
CA SER A 545 35.62 -7.04 13.29
C SER A 545 37.08 -6.83 13.73
N GLY A 546 37.37 -6.14 14.83
CA GLY A 546 38.74 -5.74 15.21
C GLY A 546 39.20 -6.08 16.63
N CYS A 547 38.33 -6.64 17.48
CA CYS A 547 38.64 -6.90 18.87
C CYS A 547 39.36 -8.24 19.06
N SER A 548 40.64 -8.18 19.44
CA SER A 548 41.45 -9.40 19.65
C SER A 548 40.89 -10.36 20.72
N ALA A 549 40.12 -9.86 21.70
CA ALA A 549 39.45 -10.69 22.70
C ALA A 549 38.26 -11.50 22.16
N LEU A 550 37.69 -11.09 21.02
CA LEU A 550 36.54 -11.75 20.37
C LEU A 550 36.94 -12.63 19.17
N ALA A 551 38.20 -12.58 18.74
CA ALA A 551 38.68 -13.21 17.52
C ALA A 551 38.56 -14.73 17.54
N GLN A 552 39.14 -15.38 18.55
CA GLN A 552 39.19 -16.85 18.68
C GLN A 552 37.88 -17.49 19.19
N SER A 553 36.81 -16.70 19.36
CA SER A 553 35.54 -17.17 19.89
C SER A 553 34.36 -16.70 19.04
N LYS A 554 33.93 -15.45 19.20
CA LYS A 554 32.72 -14.93 18.55
C LYS A 554 32.91 -14.65 17.06
N TYR A 555 34.10 -14.24 16.62
CA TYR A 555 34.36 -14.02 15.19
C TYR A 555 34.47 -15.34 14.43
N LEU A 556 35.19 -16.32 14.99
CA LEU A 556 35.24 -17.70 14.48
C LEU A 556 33.83 -18.31 14.39
N SER A 557 33.02 -18.20 15.46
CA SER A 557 31.64 -18.70 15.44
C SER A 557 30.76 -18.06 14.37
N ARG A 558 30.88 -16.75 14.10
CA ARG A 558 30.15 -16.07 13.00
C ARG A 558 30.65 -16.52 11.62
N HIS A 559 31.96 -16.68 11.48
CA HIS A 559 32.62 -17.12 10.26
C HIS A 559 32.15 -18.51 9.85
N ASP A 560 32.30 -19.49 10.75
CA ASP A 560 31.97 -20.89 10.50
C ASP A 560 30.48 -21.09 10.23
N ALA A 561 29.63 -20.36 10.98
CA ALA A 561 28.18 -20.40 10.81
C ALA A 561 27.72 -19.91 9.43
N ALA A 562 28.49 -19.05 8.78
CA ALA A 562 28.20 -18.60 7.42
C ALA A 562 28.85 -19.49 6.36
N LEU A 563 30.14 -19.83 6.49
CA LEU A 563 30.81 -20.68 5.50
C LEU A 563 30.17 -22.07 5.38
N LYS A 564 29.69 -22.65 6.48
CA LYS A 564 29.06 -23.97 6.46
C LYS A 564 27.80 -24.03 5.59
N VAL A 565 27.12 -22.90 5.36
CA VAL A 565 25.96 -22.83 4.46
C VAL A 565 26.39 -23.14 3.02
N LEU A 566 27.49 -22.56 2.56
CA LEU A 566 28.08 -22.86 1.26
C LEU A 566 28.66 -24.29 1.24
N PHE A 567 29.35 -24.70 2.30
CA PHE A 567 29.96 -26.04 2.35
C PHE A 567 28.91 -27.17 2.30
N TYR A 568 27.81 -27.08 3.06
CA TYR A 568 26.71 -28.04 2.95
C TYR A 568 26.03 -28.01 1.58
N GLN A 569 25.94 -26.85 0.90
CA GLN A 569 25.45 -26.81 -0.47
C GLN A 569 26.36 -27.61 -1.42
N LEU A 570 27.69 -27.46 -1.28
CA LEU A 570 28.65 -28.18 -2.11
C LEU A 570 28.68 -29.69 -1.79
N LEU A 571 28.53 -30.07 -0.52
CA LEU A 571 28.41 -31.49 -0.14
C LEU A 571 27.16 -32.14 -0.74
N TYR A 572 26.03 -31.43 -0.80
CA TYR A 572 24.82 -31.89 -1.48
C TYR A 572 25.03 -32.05 -2.99
N ASP A 573 25.76 -31.11 -3.61
CA ASP A 573 26.04 -31.13 -5.06
C ASP A 573 26.94 -32.30 -5.48
N GLU A 574 27.89 -32.68 -4.61
CA GLU A 574 28.80 -33.82 -4.80
C GLU A 574 28.20 -35.14 -4.25
N GLY A 575 26.93 -35.15 -3.81
CA GLY A 575 26.21 -36.36 -3.39
C GLY A 575 26.59 -36.93 -2.02
N PHE A 576 27.21 -36.14 -1.13
CA PHE A 576 27.59 -36.58 0.23
C PHE A 576 26.46 -36.51 1.26
N ILE A 577 25.40 -35.74 0.98
CA ILE A 577 24.22 -35.57 1.85
C ILE A 577 22.95 -35.46 0.99
N ASP A 578 21.87 -36.12 1.43
CA ASP A 578 20.58 -36.09 0.74
C ASP A 578 19.75 -34.84 1.08
N GLU A 579 20.04 -34.18 2.20
CA GLU A 579 19.34 -32.98 2.66
C GLU A 579 20.33 -31.91 3.17
N ILE A 580 20.07 -30.65 2.84
CA ILE A 580 20.88 -29.51 3.30
C ILE A 580 20.35 -29.02 4.65
N PRO A 581 21.16 -29.04 5.73
CA PRO A 581 20.73 -28.53 7.03
C PRO A 581 20.26 -27.07 6.96
N PRO A 582 19.26 -26.66 7.76
CA PRO A 582 18.86 -25.26 7.87
C PRO A 582 20.05 -24.36 8.21
N TRP A 583 20.11 -23.15 7.64
CA TRP A 583 21.23 -22.21 7.83
C TRP A 583 21.52 -21.85 9.30
N TYR A 584 20.52 -22.01 10.18
CA TYR A 584 20.59 -21.77 11.62
C TYR A 584 20.84 -23.04 12.44
N SER A 585 21.03 -24.21 11.83
CA SER A 585 21.35 -25.45 12.53
C SER A 585 22.60 -25.26 13.42
N PRO A 586 22.68 -25.86 14.62
CA PRO A 586 23.89 -25.87 15.43
C PRO A 586 24.99 -26.78 14.84
N ASP A 587 24.65 -27.68 13.92
CA ASP A 587 25.53 -28.75 13.45
C ASP A 587 26.79 -28.21 12.79
N LYS A 588 27.90 -28.93 12.99
CA LYS A 588 29.20 -28.66 12.37
C LYS A 588 29.47 -29.71 11.28
N PRO A 589 30.05 -29.32 10.13
CA PRO A 589 30.51 -30.29 9.14
C PRO A 589 31.54 -31.25 9.75
N LYS A 590 31.58 -32.49 9.25
CA LYS A 590 32.64 -33.45 9.58
C LYS A 590 33.97 -32.94 9.00
N PRO A 591 35.13 -33.22 9.61
CA PRO A 591 36.42 -32.79 9.06
C PRO A 591 36.72 -33.34 7.66
N VAL A 592 36.24 -34.55 7.35
CA VAL A 592 36.45 -35.23 6.05
C VAL A 592 35.15 -35.89 5.59
N TYR A 593 34.87 -35.76 4.30
CA TYR A 593 33.90 -36.54 3.53
C TYR A 593 34.65 -37.10 2.32
N GLU A 594 34.54 -38.41 2.07
CA GLU A 594 35.35 -39.10 1.07
C GLU A 594 34.52 -40.14 0.31
N SER A 595 34.66 -40.11 -1.01
CA SER A 595 34.20 -41.12 -1.95
C SER A 595 35.36 -41.48 -2.89
N GLU A 596 35.16 -42.45 -3.78
CA GLU A 596 36.16 -42.83 -4.78
C GLU A 596 36.58 -41.65 -5.69
N ASN A 597 35.63 -40.75 -5.98
CA ASN A 597 35.79 -39.68 -6.96
C ASN A 597 35.94 -38.28 -6.37
N VAL A 598 35.53 -38.05 -5.13
CA VAL A 598 35.51 -36.71 -4.51
C VAL A 598 35.94 -36.79 -3.05
N LYS A 599 36.68 -35.78 -2.59
CA LYS A 599 37.09 -35.62 -1.18
C LYS A 599 36.87 -34.19 -0.74
N ALA A 600 36.02 -33.98 0.26
CA ALA A 600 35.73 -32.68 0.84
C ALA A 600 36.25 -32.59 2.29
N TYR A 601 36.88 -31.47 2.61
CA TYR A 601 37.59 -31.23 3.86
C TYR A 601 37.12 -29.93 4.50
N TRP A 602 36.89 -29.95 5.82
CA TRP A 602 36.51 -28.80 6.63
C TRP A 602 37.56 -28.57 7.72
N ASP A 603 38.22 -27.39 7.72
CA ASP A 603 39.23 -27.01 8.71
C ASP A 603 40.39 -28.04 8.89
N VAL A 604 40.76 -28.73 7.80
CA VAL A 604 41.86 -29.72 7.79
C VAL A 604 43.14 -29.10 7.24
N PRO A 605 44.29 -29.20 7.94
CA PRO A 605 45.56 -28.70 7.44
C PRO A 605 46.07 -29.55 6.28
N ILE A 606 46.81 -28.90 5.38
CA ILE A 606 47.44 -29.51 4.22
C ILE A 606 48.93 -29.65 4.55
N TYR A 607 49.46 -30.86 4.50
CA TYR A 607 50.90 -31.06 4.65
C TYR A 607 51.56 -30.80 3.29
N ALA A 608 52.66 -30.05 3.31
CA ALA A 608 53.40 -29.65 2.13
C ALA A 608 54.68 -30.49 2.04
N ASP A 609 54.97 -30.99 0.85
CA ASP A 609 56.08 -31.90 0.58
C ASP A 609 57.20 -31.20 -0.21
N GLN A 610 56.87 -30.11 -0.94
CA GLN A 610 57.80 -29.42 -1.84
C GLN A 610 58.38 -28.12 -1.26
N GLN A 611 57.64 -27.37 -0.43
CA GLN A 611 58.13 -26.12 0.18
C GLN A 611 57.56 -25.83 1.58
N GLU A 612 58.17 -24.88 2.30
CA GLU A 612 57.65 -24.38 3.59
C GLU A 612 56.35 -23.58 3.40
N VAL A 613 55.20 -24.22 3.64
CA VAL A 613 53.89 -23.54 3.62
C VAL A 613 53.49 -23.11 5.04
N ARG A 614 53.81 -21.87 5.42
CA ARG A 614 53.45 -21.29 6.74
C ARG A 614 51.95 -21.17 7.01
N CYS A 615 51.15 -21.06 5.96
CA CYS A 615 49.70 -20.90 6.01
C CYS A 615 49.03 -22.06 5.29
N ASN A 616 49.04 -23.24 5.93
CA ASN A 616 48.69 -24.51 5.31
C ASN A 616 47.26 -25.01 5.60
N ARG A 617 46.49 -24.26 6.39
CA ARG A 617 45.10 -24.56 6.75
C ARG A 617 44.20 -23.53 6.08
N VAL A 618 43.34 -24.00 5.19
CA VAL A 618 42.24 -23.23 4.58
C VAL A 618 40.92 -23.64 5.22
N ASP A 619 39.94 -22.75 5.20
CA ASP A 619 38.67 -22.96 5.90
C ASP A 619 37.91 -24.19 5.36
N ALA A 620 37.91 -24.42 4.04
CA ALA A 620 37.48 -25.67 3.42
C ALA A 620 38.20 -25.99 2.09
N ARG A 621 38.21 -27.26 1.69
CA ARG A 621 38.77 -27.74 0.41
C ARG A 621 37.91 -28.86 -0.20
N ILE A 622 37.73 -28.87 -1.51
CA ILE A 622 37.13 -29.98 -2.27
C ILE A 622 38.10 -30.41 -3.37
N VAL A 623 38.39 -31.70 -3.43
CA VAL A 623 39.16 -32.35 -4.50
C VAL A 623 38.18 -33.22 -5.27
N ASN A 624 37.97 -32.93 -6.55
CA ASN A 624 37.10 -33.70 -7.43
C ASN A 624 37.97 -34.32 -8.54
N HIS A 625 38.13 -35.64 -8.50
CA HIS A 625 38.98 -36.42 -9.40
C HIS A 625 38.35 -36.61 -10.79
N MET A 626 37.01 -36.63 -10.87
CA MET A 626 36.25 -36.73 -12.13
C MET A 626 36.52 -35.55 -13.07
N CYS A 627 36.41 -34.32 -12.56
CA CYS A 627 36.67 -33.10 -13.35
C CYS A 627 38.12 -32.58 -13.21
N LYS A 628 38.99 -33.31 -12.51
CA LYS A 628 40.38 -32.92 -12.17
C LYS A 628 40.47 -31.49 -11.62
N ARG A 629 39.72 -31.19 -10.56
CA ARG A 629 39.64 -29.85 -9.96
C ARG A 629 39.89 -29.88 -8.45
N VAL A 630 40.67 -28.92 -7.96
CA VAL A 630 40.87 -28.66 -6.53
C VAL A 630 40.37 -27.25 -6.23
N VAL A 631 39.33 -27.18 -5.41
CA VAL A 631 38.73 -25.94 -4.92
C VAL A 631 39.18 -25.71 -3.48
N THR A 632 39.72 -24.53 -3.17
CA THR A 632 39.89 -24.07 -1.79
C THR A 632 38.95 -22.90 -1.51
N LEU A 633 38.31 -22.91 -0.35
CA LEU A 633 37.39 -21.88 0.11
C LEU A 633 37.96 -21.24 1.37
N GLU A 634 37.90 -19.91 1.40
CA GLU A 634 38.53 -19.14 2.47
C GLU A 634 37.68 -17.90 2.77
N MET A 635 36.99 -17.86 3.91
CA MET A 635 35.94 -16.86 4.20
C MET A 635 36.44 -15.71 5.11
N SER A 636 35.83 -14.53 5.02
CA SER A 636 36.07 -13.46 6.00
C SER A 636 34.89 -12.54 6.22
N CYS A 637 34.76 -12.07 7.46
CA CYS A 637 33.83 -11.01 7.87
C CYS A 637 34.57 -9.72 8.29
N PRO A 638 35.22 -9.02 7.34
CA PRO A 638 35.89 -7.76 7.62
C PRO A 638 34.90 -6.66 8.00
N TRP A 639 35.41 -5.51 8.42
CA TRP A 639 34.62 -4.28 8.44
C TRP A 639 34.30 -3.83 7.01
N VAL A 640 33.20 -3.07 6.83
CA VAL A 640 32.64 -2.67 5.52
C VAL A 640 33.72 -2.13 4.57
N ASN A 641 34.52 -1.17 5.02
CA ASN A 641 35.54 -0.51 4.18
C ASN A 641 36.82 -1.36 3.95
N ASN A 642 36.91 -2.56 4.52
CA ASN A 642 38.11 -3.40 4.47
C ASN A 642 37.96 -4.62 3.55
N ARG A 643 36.87 -4.76 2.77
CA ARG A 643 36.62 -5.94 1.93
C ARG A 643 37.74 -6.20 0.92
N THR A 644 38.06 -5.22 0.06
CA THR A 644 39.10 -5.33 -0.99
C THR A 644 40.47 -5.68 -0.41
N ARG A 645 40.92 -4.93 0.61
CA ARG A 645 42.18 -5.22 1.30
C ARG A 645 42.20 -6.63 1.90
N LYS A 646 41.05 -7.15 2.36
CA LYS A 646 40.97 -8.49 2.94
C LYS A 646 41.04 -9.60 1.91
N ASP A 647 40.54 -9.33 0.70
CA ASP A 647 40.71 -10.21 -0.45
C ASP A 647 42.18 -10.30 -0.87
N GLU A 648 42.85 -9.15 -1.06
CA GLU A 648 44.27 -9.05 -1.37
C GLU A 648 45.15 -9.75 -0.31
N GLU A 649 44.91 -9.44 0.98
CA GLU A 649 45.57 -10.09 2.13
C GLU A 649 45.49 -11.62 2.03
N LYS A 650 44.32 -12.19 1.71
CA LYS A 650 44.12 -13.64 1.61
C LYS A 650 44.66 -14.24 0.31
N THR A 651 44.56 -13.54 -0.81
CA THR A 651 45.15 -13.93 -2.09
C THR A 651 46.67 -14.06 -2.00
N LEU A 652 47.34 -13.14 -1.28
CA LEU A 652 48.78 -13.23 -1.02
C LEU A 652 49.11 -14.33 0.01
N LYS A 653 48.42 -14.36 1.15
CA LYS A 653 48.67 -15.30 2.26
C LYS A 653 48.74 -16.77 1.82
N TYR A 654 47.84 -17.19 0.92
CA TYR A 654 47.75 -18.58 0.46
C TYR A 654 48.42 -18.83 -0.91
N GLY A 655 49.16 -17.86 -1.45
CA GLY A 655 49.94 -18.03 -2.69
C GLY A 655 50.83 -19.29 -2.69
N PRO A 656 51.66 -19.51 -1.65
CA PRO A 656 52.49 -20.71 -1.53
C PRO A 656 51.66 -22.01 -1.47
N LEU A 657 50.55 -22.02 -0.75
CA LEU A 657 49.67 -23.19 -0.64
C LEU A 657 49.00 -23.54 -1.98
N ARG A 658 48.58 -22.54 -2.76
CA ARG A 658 48.05 -22.76 -4.12
C ARG A 658 49.11 -23.35 -5.06
N TRP A 659 50.37 -22.98 -4.90
CA TRP A 659 51.47 -23.56 -5.67
C TRP A 659 51.73 -25.02 -5.24
N GLU A 660 51.77 -25.30 -3.93
CA GLU A 660 51.95 -26.66 -3.40
C GLU A 660 50.87 -27.62 -3.93
N LEU A 661 49.60 -27.20 -3.88
CA LEU A 661 48.48 -27.98 -4.41
C LEU A 661 48.58 -28.27 -5.91
N ARG A 662 49.26 -27.42 -6.70
CA ARG A 662 49.50 -27.70 -8.13
C ARG A 662 50.61 -28.74 -8.35
N GLN A 663 51.54 -28.88 -7.40
CA GLN A 663 52.53 -29.95 -7.43
C GLN A 663 51.95 -31.27 -6.93
N GLN A 664 51.12 -31.24 -5.88
CA GLN A 664 50.44 -32.43 -5.35
C GLN A 664 49.38 -33.02 -6.30
N PHE A 665 48.78 -32.18 -7.16
CA PHE A 665 47.77 -32.60 -8.14
C PHE A 665 48.15 -32.18 -9.58
N PRO A 666 49.16 -32.82 -10.21
CA PRO A 666 49.57 -32.50 -11.57
C PRO A 666 48.42 -32.67 -12.58
N GLY A 667 48.21 -31.66 -13.42
CA GLY A 667 47.15 -31.65 -14.42
C GLY A 667 45.73 -31.42 -13.86
N TYR A 668 45.60 -30.97 -12.61
CA TYR A 668 44.33 -30.50 -12.05
C TYR A 668 44.23 -28.97 -12.10
N GLU A 669 43.02 -28.44 -12.28
CA GLU A 669 42.75 -27.02 -12.06
C GLU A 669 42.71 -26.73 -10.55
N VAL A 670 43.63 -25.91 -10.04
CA VAL A 670 43.67 -25.49 -8.63
C VAL A 670 43.22 -24.03 -8.51
N LYS A 671 42.06 -23.82 -7.89
CA LYS A 671 41.39 -22.52 -7.75
C LYS A 671 40.97 -22.22 -6.31
N GLN A 672 41.24 -21.00 -5.85
CA GLN A 672 40.86 -20.49 -4.54
C GLN A 672 39.72 -19.48 -4.70
N TYR A 673 38.74 -19.54 -3.81
CA TYR A 673 37.65 -18.57 -3.71
C TYR A 673 37.68 -17.90 -2.34
N ASN A 674 37.91 -16.59 -2.34
CA ASN A 674 37.84 -15.77 -1.14
C ASN A 674 36.39 -15.34 -0.92
N ILE A 675 35.74 -15.90 0.10
CA ILE A 675 34.33 -15.63 0.38
C ILE A 675 34.22 -14.43 1.32
N ILE A 676 34.26 -13.22 0.77
CA ILE A 676 34.28 -11.97 1.53
C ILE A 676 32.86 -11.40 1.71
N MET A 677 32.29 -11.55 2.90
CA MET A 677 31.03 -10.93 3.30
C MET A 677 31.22 -10.16 4.60
N ASP A 678 31.14 -8.83 4.56
CA ASP A 678 31.45 -7.97 5.69
C ASP A 678 30.54 -8.19 6.91
N ALA A 679 30.94 -7.69 8.07
CA ALA A 679 30.23 -7.88 9.32
C ALA A 679 28.79 -7.33 9.35
N LEU A 680 28.39 -6.47 8.39
CA LEU A 680 27.03 -5.98 8.21
C LEU A 680 26.33 -6.63 7.00
N GLY A 681 26.79 -7.80 6.57
CA GLY A 681 26.15 -8.66 5.58
C GLY A 681 26.24 -8.14 4.14
N GLY A 682 27.20 -7.27 3.82
CA GLY A 682 27.44 -6.79 2.45
C GLY A 682 28.56 -7.57 1.77
N TRP A 683 28.43 -7.80 0.46
CA TRP A 683 29.45 -8.45 -0.38
C TRP A 683 29.55 -7.78 -1.75
N SER A 684 30.64 -8.03 -2.46
CA SER A 684 30.92 -7.39 -3.75
C SER A 684 30.33 -8.16 -4.94
N ARG A 685 30.21 -7.50 -6.10
CA ARG A 685 29.66 -8.11 -7.33
C ARG A 685 30.49 -9.30 -7.83
N GLU A 686 31.79 -9.31 -7.53
CA GLU A 686 32.69 -10.43 -7.85
C GLU A 686 32.30 -11.69 -7.07
N LEU A 687 31.82 -11.55 -5.82
CA LEU A 687 31.30 -12.70 -5.07
C LEU A 687 30.02 -13.24 -5.70
N ASP A 688 29.16 -12.42 -6.30
CA ASP A 688 27.99 -12.93 -7.05
C ASP A 688 28.42 -13.77 -8.26
N VAL A 689 29.57 -13.47 -8.88
CA VAL A 689 30.14 -14.28 -9.98
C VAL A 689 30.76 -15.57 -9.43
N MET A 690 31.60 -15.48 -8.40
CA MET A 690 32.22 -16.64 -7.75
C MET A 690 31.18 -17.65 -7.23
N MET A 691 30.09 -17.16 -6.62
CA MET A 691 29.03 -18.04 -6.10
C MET A 691 28.22 -18.69 -7.23
N ARG A 692 28.03 -18.01 -8.37
CA ARG A 692 27.42 -18.62 -9.57
C ARG A 692 28.30 -19.72 -10.14
N GLU A 693 29.62 -19.57 -10.10
CA GLU A 693 30.56 -20.61 -10.53
C GLU A 693 30.57 -21.83 -9.58
N LEU A 694 30.47 -21.58 -8.27
CA LEU A 694 30.51 -22.64 -7.24
C LEU A 694 29.22 -23.47 -7.14
N VAL A 695 28.04 -22.84 -7.16
CA VAL A 695 26.74 -23.52 -6.86
C VAL A 695 25.64 -23.25 -7.90
N GLY A 696 26.00 -22.67 -9.05
CA GLY A 696 25.10 -22.43 -10.17
C GLY A 696 23.94 -21.49 -9.83
N GLY A 697 22.74 -21.85 -10.28
CA GLY A 697 21.51 -21.07 -10.08
C GLY A 697 21.05 -20.91 -8.62
N ARG A 698 21.65 -21.63 -7.66
CA ARG A 698 21.32 -21.51 -6.21
C ARG A 698 22.15 -20.46 -5.48
N SER A 699 23.14 -19.85 -6.14
CA SER A 699 24.03 -18.82 -5.60
C SER A 699 23.29 -17.74 -4.79
N THR A 700 22.20 -17.21 -5.33
CA THR A 700 21.32 -16.22 -4.69
C THR A 700 20.75 -16.69 -3.34
N ASP A 701 20.28 -17.94 -3.26
CA ASP A 701 19.69 -18.48 -2.02
C ASP A 701 20.77 -18.80 -0.97
N VAL A 702 21.91 -19.34 -1.41
CA VAL A 702 23.09 -19.55 -0.55
C VAL A 702 23.56 -18.21 0.04
N LEU A 703 23.73 -17.18 -0.79
CA LEU A 703 24.12 -15.83 -0.32
C LEU A 703 23.11 -15.24 0.67
N ARG A 704 21.80 -15.40 0.44
CA ARG A 704 20.76 -14.99 1.41
C ARG A 704 20.88 -15.72 2.74
N LYS A 705 21.12 -17.03 2.72
CA LYS A 705 21.31 -17.86 3.93
C LYS A 705 22.62 -17.48 4.66
N MET A 706 23.72 -17.25 3.93
CA MET A 706 24.99 -16.76 4.48
C MET A 706 24.84 -15.38 5.12
N GLN A 707 24.14 -14.44 4.47
CA GLN A 707 23.86 -13.11 5.03
C GLN A 707 23.11 -13.21 6.36
N ARG A 708 22.09 -14.08 6.44
CA ARG A 708 21.35 -14.33 7.69
C ARG A 708 22.25 -14.87 8.79
N ALA A 709 23.16 -15.79 8.47
CA ALA A 709 24.14 -16.34 9.43
C ALA A 709 25.13 -15.25 9.92
N VAL A 710 25.73 -14.48 9.01
CA VAL A 710 26.65 -13.38 9.34
C VAL A 710 25.97 -12.34 10.24
N LEU A 711 24.78 -11.86 9.85
CA LEU A 711 24.03 -10.86 10.62
C LEU A 711 23.60 -11.37 12.00
N SER A 712 23.20 -12.64 12.10
CA SER A 712 22.86 -13.28 13.39
C SER A 712 24.09 -13.38 14.31
N GLY A 713 25.25 -13.76 13.77
CA GLY A 713 26.52 -13.78 14.51
C GLY A 713 26.97 -12.37 14.93
N THR A 714 26.79 -11.37 14.06
CA THR A 714 27.05 -9.96 14.37
C THR A 714 26.16 -9.42 15.50
N LEU A 715 24.87 -9.78 15.51
CA LEU A 715 23.99 -9.46 16.64
C LEU A 715 24.40 -10.17 17.93
N ASN A 716 24.84 -11.43 17.85
CA ASN A 716 25.35 -12.17 19.01
C ASN A 716 26.60 -11.48 19.59
N ILE A 717 27.53 -11.03 18.74
CA ILE A 717 28.69 -10.21 19.15
C ILE A 717 28.22 -8.93 19.87
N ALA A 718 27.31 -8.16 19.26
CA ALA A 718 26.81 -6.91 19.83
C ALA A 718 26.08 -7.11 21.17
N ARG A 719 25.25 -8.15 21.29
CA ARG A 719 24.56 -8.53 22.54
C ARG A 719 25.55 -9.00 23.61
N THR A 720 26.54 -9.82 23.25
CA THR A 720 27.60 -10.26 24.18
C THR A 720 28.36 -9.05 24.71
N PHE A 721 28.73 -8.11 23.83
CA PHE A 721 29.38 -6.87 24.23
C PHE A 721 28.52 -6.09 25.23
N LYS A 722 27.24 -5.81 24.92
CA LYS A 722 26.32 -5.09 25.83
C LYS A 722 26.14 -5.73 27.22
N VAL A 723 26.31 -7.04 27.35
CA VAL A 723 26.19 -7.75 28.64
C VAL A 723 27.50 -7.71 29.43
N ALA A 724 28.65 -7.52 28.76
CA ALA A 724 29.97 -7.62 29.36
C ALA A 724 30.59 -6.29 29.82
N VAL A 725 29.89 -5.15 29.67
CA VAL A 725 30.50 -3.80 29.70
C VAL A 725 29.67 -2.71 30.37
#